data_AF-A0AAU9X3E5-F1
#
_entry.id   AF-A0AAU9X3E5-F1
#
_cell.length_a   1.000
_cell.length_b   1.000
_cell.length_c   1.000
_cell.angle_alpha   90.00
_cell.angle_beta   90.00
_cell.angle_gamma   90.00
#
_symmetry.space_group_name_H-M   'P 1'
#
loop_
_entity.id
_entity.type
_entity.pdbx_description
1 polymer ?
#
loop_
_entity_poly.entity_id
_entity_poly.type
_entity_poly.pdbx_seq_one_letter_code
_entity_poly.pdbx_strand_id
1 'polypeptide(L)'
;LEEILSVTKESGDTETEATTYYLLASRHVDVGQMEEAEEFLEKSIQTSRKGGCRLIEVECLITLALRVLSPRQKKKAEHGHFEQACDILAESIKGYENNLDPLNDESKLSDGDLDVNIWMYTYRCFLLFVLGKFAEALCTAERGRARVLTELLAKEYGIQEKAKLSETDLYSLMGSLAKSQILVFFGSAADKSILWIMTNEQGPNLEVMSQEKAEVDRLLEANFGSLFCSRNVNCEDRTLSALYDIQSADDDTQHDSVSEKRLLEETDDEVREVEKLPNQLYKSLIAPFADRIQGRELVLVPEGSMIMVPFAALQDDSGKYLSDSCSIRIIPSLSTLKLILDSPENYHSRNGALIVGDPQVSHVTALPQLKAARQEAKEIADLLEVEPLLGMQATKEEVLRRITDVCLVHIAAHGDAERGEIACAPNPSSPQNPTKEDYMLTMADVSKVGSRAKLVVLSCCHSAKGKIMKAEGVVGIARAFIASGARSVLVSLWAVDDKATKEFMIRFYGHLKREKMSSSEALHQTMKWMRESETTRYTVREWAPFVLIGDDLVLVPEGSMVMVPFAALQDDSGKYLSDSCSIRIIPSLSTLKLILDSPENYHSRNGALIVGDPQVSHVTALPQLKAARQEAKEIADLLEVEPLLGMQATKEEVLRRITDVCLVHIAAHGDAERGEIACAPNPSSPQNPTKEDYMLTMADVSKVRIRAKLVVLSCCHSAKGKVMKAEGVVGIARAFIASGARSVLVSLWAVDDKATKEFMIRFYGHLKCDKMSSSEALHQTMKWMRESETTRYTVREWAPFVLIGDDVNLDS
;
A
#
# COMPACT_ATOMS: atom_id res chain seq x y z
N LEU A 1 13.44 19.25 -47.76
CA LEU A 1 12.06 18.82 -47.42
C LEU A 1 11.19 18.77 -48.67
N GLU A 2 11.10 19.83 -49.46
CA GLU A 2 10.30 19.82 -50.71
C GLU A 2 10.79 18.78 -51.74
N GLU A 3 12.10 18.58 -51.90
CA GLU A 3 12.67 17.51 -52.74
C GLU A 3 12.35 16.10 -52.20
N ILE A 4 12.31 15.94 -50.87
CA ILE A 4 11.91 14.66 -50.24
C ILE A 4 10.42 14.41 -50.48
N LEU A 5 9.61 15.47 -50.46
CA LEU A 5 8.17 15.40 -50.73
C LEU A 5 7.88 15.00 -52.19
N SER A 6 8.68 15.47 -53.15
CA SER A 6 8.50 15.05 -54.55
C SER A 6 8.84 13.58 -54.74
N VAL A 7 9.95 13.11 -54.14
CA VAL A 7 10.39 11.71 -54.23
C VAL A 7 9.40 10.75 -53.56
N THR A 8 8.85 11.12 -52.40
CA THR A 8 7.90 10.28 -51.65
C THR A 8 6.54 10.16 -52.33
N LYS A 9 6.08 11.21 -53.00
CA LYS A 9 4.88 11.16 -53.85
C LYS A 9 5.04 10.24 -55.05
N GLU A 10 6.25 10.18 -55.62
CA GLU A 10 6.56 9.26 -56.72
C GLU A 10 6.70 7.81 -56.24
N SER A 11 7.22 7.59 -55.02
CA SER A 11 7.36 6.25 -54.43
C SER A 11 6.07 5.69 -53.84
N GLY A 12 5.08 6.53 -53.54
CA GLY A 12 3.83 6.13 -52.88
C GLY A 12 3.99 5.81 -51.39
N ASP A 13 5.09 6.24 -50.78
CA ASP A 13 5.35 6.08 -49.34
C ASP A 13 4.56 7.13 -48.54
N THR A 14 3.36 6.74 -48.10
CA THR A 14 2.43 7.61 -47.39
C THR A 14 2.91 8.05 -46.01
N GLU A 15 3.76 7.26 -45.35
CA GLU A 15 4.29 7.59 -44.01
C GLU A 15 5.35 8.68 -44.09
N THR A 16 6.31 8.51 -44.99
CA THR A 16 7.36 9.51 -45.22
C THR A 16 6.76 10.78 -45.84
N GLU A 17 5.75 10.66 -46.71
CA GLU A 17 5.01 11.81 -47.26
C GLU A 17 4.31 12.61 -46.14
N ALA A 18 3.55 11.94 -45.26
CA ALA A 18 2.87 12.59 -44.14
C ALA A 18 3.87 13.26 -43.17
N THR A 19 4.97 12.58 -42.85
CA THR A 19 6.05 13.11 -42.00
C THR A 19 6.68 14.36 -42.63
N THR A 20 6.94 14.31 -43.94
CA THR A 20 7.54 15.44 -44.65
C THR A 20 6.61 16.66 -44.66
N TYR A 21 5.31 16.45 -44.83
CA TYR A 21 4.31 17.51 -44.69
C TYR A 21 4.27 18.12 -43.29
N TYR A 22 4.33 17.29 -42.24
CA TYR A 22 4.38 17.76 -40.85
C TYR A 22 5.66 18.57 -40.54
N LEU A 23 6.81 18.13 -41.03
CA LEU A 23 8.08 18.85 -40.85
C LEU A 23 8.06 20.19 -41.59
N LEU A 24 7.49 20.25 -42.80
CA LEU A 24 7.27 21.52 -43.51
C LEU A 24 6.38 22.45 -42.70
N ALA A 25 5.24 21.97 -42.22
CA ALA A 25 4.35 22.75 -41.36
C ALA A 25 5.08 23.31 -40.13
N SER A 26 5.84 22.46 -39.42
CA SER A 26 6.61 22.90 -38.24
C SER A 26 7.59 24.03 -38.56
N ARG A 27 8.25 23.97 -39.72
CA ARG A 27 9.14 25.05 -40.18
C ARG A 27 8.38 26.33 -40.49
N HIS A 28 7.20 26.24 -41.11
CA HIS A 28 6.33 27.40 -41.36
C HIS A 28 5.84 28.04 -40.04
N VAL A 29 5.53 27.23 -39.03
CA VAL A 29 5.22 27.74 -37.67
C VAL A 29 6.41 28.50 -37.09
N ASP A 30 7.63 27.95 -37.17
CA ASP A 30 8.83 28.59 -36.60
C ASP A 30 9.16 29.94 -37.26
N VAL A 31 8.83 30.12 -38.55
CA VAL A 31 8.99 31.40 -39.27
C VAL A 31 7.76 32.31 -39.21
N GLY A 32 6.71 31.92 -38.49
CA GLY A 32 5.50 32.72 -38.26
C GLY A 32 4.48 32.72 -39.42
N GLN A 33 4.61 31.79 -40.37
CA GLN A 33 3.71 31.62 -41.51
C GLN A 33 2.57 30.65 -41.16
N MET A 34 1.54 31.16 -40.48
CA MET A 34 0.49 30.32 -39.88
C MET A 34 -0.49 29.74 -40.92
N GLU A 35 -0.83 30.47 -41.97
CA GLU A 35 -1.76 29.98 -43.01
C GLU A 35 -1.13 28.83 -43.81
N GLU A 36 0.13 28.97 -44.20
CA GLU A 36 0.89 27.93 -44.89
C GLU A 36 1.14 26.72 -43.99
N ALA A 37 1.41 26.95 -42.70
CA ALA A 37 1.52 25.87 -41.72
C ALA A 37 0.21 25.08 -41.59
N GLU A 38 -0.95 25.75 -41.54
CA GLU A 38 -2.26 25.11 -41.47
C GLU A 38 -2.50 24.20 -42.69
N GLU A 39 -2.23 24.71 -43.90
CA GLU A 39 -2.41 23.95 -45.14
C GLU A 39 -1.53 22.68 -45.19
N PHE A 40 -0.28 22.78 -44.73
CA PHE A 40 0.61 21.63 -44.66
C PHE A 40 0.20 20.61 -43.59
N LEU A 41 -0.34 21.04 -42.45
CA LEU A 41 -0.89 20.15 -41.43
C LEU A 41 -2.13 19.42 -41.93
N GLU A 42 -3.05 20.09 -42.61
CA GLU A 42 -4.24 19.45 -43.20
C GLU A 42 -3.85 18.39 -44.24
N LYS A 43 -2.86 18.68 -45.09
CA LYS A 43 -2.32 17.71 -46.04
C LYS A 43 -1.69 16.52 -45.32
N SER A 44 -0.92 16.76 -44.26
CA SER A 44 -0.34 15.68 -43.44
C SER A 44 -1.41 14.80 -42.79
N ILE A 45 -2.49 15.39 -42.24
CA ILE A 45 -3.64 14.65 -41.66
C ILE A 45 -4.33 13.80 -42.73
N GLN A 46 -4.58 14.34 -43.93
CA GLN A 46 -5.22 13.58 -45.00
C GLN A 46 -4.35 12.42 -45.47
N THR A 47 -3.05 12.62 -45.63
CA THR A 47 -2.11 11.58 -46.07
C THR A 47 -1.90 10.52 -44.98
N SER A 48 -1.76 10.93 -43.72
CA SER A 48 -1.65 9.99 -42.58
C SER A 48 -2.91 9.14 -42.42
N ARG A 49 -4.11 9.70 -42.59
CA ARG A 49 -5.37 8.91 -42.59
C ARG A 49 -5.43 7.88 -43.71
N LYS A 50 -4.92 8.22 -44.90
CA LYS A 50 -4.85 7.29 -46.05
C LYS A 50 -3.82 6.19 -45.82
N GLY A 51 -2.67 6.52 -45.24
CA GLY A 51 -1.59 5.60 -44.92
C GLY A 51 -1.76 4.80 -43.63
N GLY A 52 -2.72 5.18 -42.77
CA GLY A 52 -2.89 4.58 -41.43
C GLY A 52 -1.90 5.07 -40.37
N CYS A 53 -1.17 6.16 -40.63
CA CYS A 53 -0.11 6.69 -39.76
C CYS A 53 -0.69 7.53 -38.60
N ARG A 54 -1.29 6.87 -37.61
CA ARG A 54 -2.05 7.51 -36.51
C ARG A 54 -1.23 8.48 -35.66
N LEU A 55 0.06 8.22 -35.44
CA LEU A 55 0.92 9.08 -34.62
C LEU A 55 1.13 10.46 -35.27
N ILE A 56 1.43 10.47 -36.58
CA ILE A 56 1.60 11.72 -37.35
C ILE A 56 0.29 12.52 -37.36
N GLU A 57 -0.86 11.85 -37.45
CA GLU A 57 -2.16 12.50 -37.36
C GLU A 57 -2.34 13.22 -36.02
N VAL A 58 -2.00 12.57 -34.90
CA VAL A 58 -2.07 13.17 -33.56
C VAL A 58 -1.13 14.37 -33.44
N GLU A 59 0.12 14.25 -33.87
CA GLU A 59 1.09 15.37 -33.84
C GLU A 59 0.59 16.58 -34.63
N CYS A 60 -0.02 16.33 -35.79
CA CYS A 60 -0.60 17.39 -36.61
C CYS A 60 -1.79 18.07 -35.92
N LEU A 61 -2.71 17.30 -35.35
CA LEU A 61 -3.88 17.84 -34.63
C LEU A 61 -3.46 18.69 -33.43
N ILE A 62 -2.44 18.24 -32.69
CA ILE A 62 -1.90 18.97 -31.52
C ILE A 62 -1.20 20.25 -31.96
N THR A 63 -0.38 20.18 -33.01
CA THR A 63 0.34 21.35 -33.54
C THR A 63 -0.63 22.40 -34.06
N LEU A 64 -1.68 21.97 -34.77
CA LEU A 64 -2.72 22.85 -35.29
C LEU A 64 -3.45 23.56 -34.14
N ALA A 65 -3.83 22.82 -33.10
CA ALA A 65 -4.51 23.37 -31.93
C ALA A 65 -3.63 24.31 -31.09
N LEU A 66 -2.37 23.96 -30.81
CA LEU A 66 -1.51 24.73 -29.90
C LEU A 66 -0.78 25.90 -30.57
N ARG A 67 -0.31 25.73 -31.81
CA ARG A 67 0.68 26.62 -32.43
C ARG A 67 0.15 27.44 -33.61
N VAL A 68 -0.93 27.00 -34.27
CA VAL A 68 -1.39 27.60 -35.54
C VAL A 68 -2.68 28.41 -35.38
N LEU A 69 -3.66 27.94 -34.61
CA LEU A 69 -4.94 28.64 -34.46
C LEU A 69 -4.81 29.98 -33.71
N SER A 70 -5.41 31.03 -34.26
CA SER A 70 -5.42 32.37 -33.68
C SER A 70 -6.21 32.42 -32.34
N PRO A 71 -5.87 33.32 -31.38
CA PRO A 71 -6.55 33.43 -30.09
C PRO A 71 -8.08 33.55 -30.12
N ARG A 72 -8.65 34.00 -31.24
CA ARG A 72 -10.11 34.11 -31.45
C ARG A 72 -10.77 32.80 -31.92
N GLN A 73 -10.03 31.91 -32.59
CA GLN A 73 -10.49 30.59 -33.02
C GLN A 73 -10.23 29.51 -31.94
N LYS A 74 -9.28 29.77 -31.02
CA LYS A 74 -8.82 28.88 -29.95
C LYS A 74 -9.92 28.15 -29.19
N LYS A 75 -10.84 28.88 -28.54
CA LYS A 75 -11.70 28.30 -27.50
C LYS A 75 -12.66 27.17 -27.95
N LYS A 76 -13.04 27.08 -29.23
CA LYS A 76 -14.02 26.09 -29.72
C LYS A 76 -13.41 25.07 -30.69
N ALA A 77 -12.43 25.49 -31.50
CA ALA A 77 -11.71 24.58 -32.40
C ALA A 77 -10.65 23.75 -31.63
N GLU A 78 -9.95 24.31 -30.63
CA GLU A 78 -8.98 23.55 -29.82
C GLU A 78 -9.63 22.35 -29.13
N HIS A 79 -10.83 22.53 -28.54
CA HIS A 79 -11.53 21.43 -27.86
C HIS A 79 -11.89 20.29 -28.82
N GLY A 80 -12.38 20.61 -30.03
CA GLY A 80 -12.72 19.59 -31.01
C GLY A 80 -11.51 18.83 -31.56
N HIS A 81 -10.38 19.51 -31.78
CA HIS A 81 -9.15 18.87 -32.25
C HIS A 81 -8.47 18.05 -31.15
N PHE A 82 -8.50 18.51 -29.90
CA PHE A 82 -8.01 17.73 -28.76
C PHE A 82 -8.87 16.51 -28.47
N GLU A 83 -10.20 16.60 -28.59
CA GLU A 83 -11.07 15.43 -28.48
C GLU A 83 -10.79 14.40 -29.58
N GLN A 84 -10.63 14.85 -30.84
CA GLN A 84 -10.24 13.96 -31.94
C GLN A 84 -8.88 13.30 -31.70
N ALA A 85 -7.88 14.06 -31.25
CA ALA A 85 -6.57 13.50 -30.92
C ALA A 85 -6.65 12.51 -29.74
N CYS A 86 -7.45 12.80 -28.70
CA CYS A 86 -7.73 11.87 -27.60
C CYS A 86 -8.34 10.56 -28.07
N ASP A 87 -9.30 10.60 -29.01
CA ASP A 87 -9.97 9.42 -29.53
C ASP A 87 -9.01 8.56 -30.36
N ILE A 88 -8.21 9.17 -31.23
CA ILE A 88 -7.17 8.47 -32.01
C ILE A 88 -6.15 7.82 -31.07
N LEU A 89 -5.71 8.51 -30.03
CA LEU A 89 -4.80 7.97 -29.03
C LEU A 89 -5.46 6.84 -28.23
N ALA A 90 -6.72 6.95 -27.84
CA ALA A 90 -7.45 5.90 -27.15
C ALA A 90 -7.56 4.62 -27.99
N GLU A 91 -7.86 4.75 -29.29
CA GLU A 91 -7.87 3.61 -30.21
C GLU A 91 -6.48 3.01 -30.42
N SER A 92 -5.45 3.86 -30.54
CA SER A 92 -4.06 3.42 -30.73
C SER A 92 -3.54 2.67 -29.50
N ILE A 93 -3.81 3.19 -28.30
CA ILE A 93 -3.57 2.51 -27.02
C ILE A 93 -4.28 1.17 -27.00
N LYS A 94 -5.57 1.12 -27.35
CA LYS A 94 -6.34 -0.13 -27.37
C LYS A 94 -5.77 -1.14 -28.36
N GLY A 95 -5.34 -0.70 -29.54
CA GLY A 95 -4.71 -1.53 -30.56
C GLY A 95 -3.36 -2.09 -30.10
N TYR A 96 -2.51 -1.23 -29.54
CA TYR A 96 -1.24 -1.62 -28.94
C TYR A 96 -1.44 -2.66 -27.83
N GLU A 97 -2.35 -2.39 -26.89
CA GLU A 97 -2.70 -3.31 -25.80
C GLU A 97 -3.27 -4.65 -26.27
N ASN A 98 -3.78 -4.76 -27.50
CA ASN A 98 -4.31 -6.02 -28.03
C ASN A 98 -3.26 -6.83 -28.81
N ASN A 99 -2.19 -6.17 -29.25
CA ASN A 99 -1.16 -6.74 -30.12
C ASN A 99 0.17 -6.97 -29.39
N LEU A 100 0.23 -6.67 -28.09
CA LEU A 100 1.36 -7.04 -27.24
C LEU A 100 1.41 -8.56 -27.12
N ASP A 101 2.47 -9.16 -27.66
CA ASP A 101 2.87 -10.51 -27.25
C ASP A 101 3.21 -10.47 -25.75
N PRO A 102 2.84 -11.51 -24.97
CA PRO A 102 3.22 -11.62 -23.57
C PRO A 102 4.73 -11.37 -23.44
N LEU A 103 5.10 -10.31 -22.72
CA LEU A 103 6.51 -9.97 -22.52
C LEU A 103 7.17 -11.12 -21.75
N ASN A 104 7.92 -11.94 -22.49
CA ASN A 104 8.60 -13.09 -21.93
C ASN A 104 9.94 -12.75 -21.28
N ASP A 105 10.41 -11.50 -21.39
CA ASP A 105 11.80 -11.19 -21.08
C ASP A 105 12.06 -9.70 -20.80
N GLU A 106 12.89 -9.43 -19.78
CA GLU A 106 13.43 -8.09 -19.44
C GLU A 106 14.29 -7.50 -20.58
N SER A 107 14.74 -8.35 -21.52
CA SER A 107 15.53 -7.97 -22.70
C SER A 107 14.80 -7.06 -23.71
N LYS A 108 13.47 -6.89 -23.56
CA LYS A 108 12.64 -5.96 -24.36
C LYS A 108 12.54 -4.54 -23.77
N LEU A 109 13.20 -4.24 -22.66
CA LEU A 109 13.36 -2.87 -22.13
C LEU A 109 14.37 -2.03 -22.94
N SER A 110 14.54 -2.32 -24.24
CA SER A 110 15.39 -1.50 -25.11
C SER A 110 14.73 -0.13 -25.28
N ASP A 111 15.54 0.93 -25.19
CA ASP A 111 15.04 2.31 -25.05
C ASP A 111 14.18 2.77 -26.26
N GLY A 112 14.26 2.11 -27.42
CA GLY A 112 13.55 2.50 -28.65
C GLY A 112 12.05 2.17 -28.70
N ASP A 113 11.65 0.95 -28.32
CA ASP A 113 10.25 0.51 -28.44
C ASP A 113 9.38 0.99 -27.27
N LEU A 114 9.98 1.26 -26.11
CA LEU A 114 9.25 1.73 -24.94
C LEU A 114 8.86 3.22 -25.07
N ASP A 115 9.74 4.05 -25.65
CA ASP A 115 9.55 5.50 -25.73
C ASP A 115 8.36 5.92 -26.61
N VAL A 116 8.14 5.26 -27.75
CA VAL A 116 7.01 5.54 -28.65
C VAL A 116 5.67 5.20 -27.97
N ASN A 117 5.64 4.19 -27.12
CA ASN A 117 4.43 3.75 -26.43
C ASN A 117 4.10 4.64 -25.23
N ILE A 118 5.11 5.05 -24.45
CA ILE A 118 4.97 6.03 -23.35
C ILE A 118 4.41 7.35 -23.86
N TRP A 119 4.82 7.74 -25.07
CA TRP A 119 4.34 8.95 -25.73
C TRP A 119 2.81 8.97 -25.86
N MET A 120 2.17 7.88 -26.30
CA MET A 120 0.72 7.84 -26.48
C MET A 120 -0.06 8.09 -25.17
N TYR A 121 0.37 7.48 -24.06
CA TYR A 121 -0.26 7.70 -22.75
C TYR A 121 -0.02 9.12 -22.23
N THR A 122 1.22 9.61 -22.34
CA THR A 122 1.59 10.95 -21.87
C THR A 122 0.80 12.02 -22.62
N TYR A 123 0.70 11.90 -23.94
CA TYR A 123 -0.02 12.86 -24.78
C TYR A 123 -1.53 12.79 -24.54
N ARG A 124 -2.11 11.60 -24.40
CA ARG A 124 -3.54 11.48 -24.07
C ARG A 124 -3.83 12.07 -22.69
N CYS A 125 -2.97 11.81 -21.70
CA CYS A 125 -3.07 12.40 -20.36
C CYS A 125 -3.04 13.95 -20.43
N PHE A 126 -2.07 14.51 -21.17
CA PHE A 126 -1.98 15.96 -21.39
C PHE A 126 -3.24 16.54 -22.02
N LEU A 127 -3.74 15.93 -23.09
CA LEU A 127 -4.93 16.42 -23.78
C LEU A 127 -6.17 16.36 -22.87
N LEU A 128 -6.36 15.26 -22.13
CA LEU A 128 -7.45 15.12 -21.16
C LEU A 128 -7.34 16.13 -20.02
N PHE A 129 -6.12 16.42 -19.56
CA PHE A 129 -5.86 17.46 -18.56
C PHE A 129 -6.25 18.85 -19.07
N VAL A 130 -5.85 19.21 -20.30
CA VAL A 130 -6.22 20.50 -20.94
C VAL A 130 -7.74 20.60 -21.16
N LEU A 131 -8.40 19.48 -21.45
CA LEU A 131 -9.86 19.39 -21.58
C LEU A 131 -10.60 19.41 -20.23
N GLY A 132 -9.90 19.43 -19.09
CA GLY A 132 -10.49 19.39 -17.76
C GLY A 132 -11.04 18.02 -17.35
N LYS A 133 -10.75 16.96 -18.11
CA LYS A 133 -11.14 15.57 -17.84
C LYS A 133 -10.13 14.90 -16.91
N PHE A 134 -9.98 15.44 -15.71
CA PHE A 134 -8.90 15.08 -14.78
C PHE A 134 -8.87 13.62 -14.33
N ALA A 135 -10.03 13.00 -14.12
CA ALA A 135 -10.14 11.60 -13.74
C ALA A 135 -9.71 10.67 -14.89
N GLU A 136 -10.14 10.97 -16.12
CA GLU A 136 -9.73 10.23 -17.32
C GLU A 136 -8.23 10.41 -17.58
N ALA A 137 -7.69 11.61 -17.32
CA ALA A 137 -6.25 11.89 -17.42
C ALA A 137 -5.46 11.02 -16.43
N LEU A 138 -5.88 10.95 -15.16
CA LEU A 138 -5.26 10.08 -14.17
C LEU A 138 -5.35 8.60 -14.55
N CYS A 139 -6.52 8.12 -14.95
CA CYS A 139 -6.67 6.73 -15.42
C CYS A 139 -5.78 6.42 -16.62
N THR A 140 -5.58 7.39 -17.53
CA THR A 140 -4.65 7.25 -18.66
C THR A 140 -3.21 7.15 -18.18
N ALA A 141 -2.80 8.01 -17.25
CA ALA A 141 -1.46 7.97 -16.67
C ALA A 141 -1.21 6.62 -15.98
N GLU A 142 -2.13 6.17 -15.11
CA GLU A 142 -2.04 4.88 -14.41
C GLU A 142 -1.96 3.67 -15.34
N ARG A 143 -2.64 3.70 -16.49
CA ARG A 143 -2.55 2.63 -17.50
C ARG A 143 -1.20 2.58 -18.21
N GLY A 144 -0.50 3.70 -18.29
CA GLY A 144 0.85 3.78 -18.85
C GLY A 144 1.95 3.44 -17.83
N ARG A 145 1.67 3.54 -16.52
CA ARG A 145 2.65 3.32 -15.45
C ARG A 145 2.96 1.85 -15.22
N ALA A 146 4.24 1.57 -14.96
CA ALA A 146 4.73 0.28 -14.47
C ALA A 146 4.10 -0.91 -15.21
N ARG A 147 3.97 -0.79 -16.53
CA ARG A 147 3.17 -1.70 -17.34
C ARG A 147 3.85 -3.05 -17.45
N VAL A 148 5.15 -3.04 -17.77
CA VAL A 148 5.96 -4.27 -17.80
C VAL A 148 5.94 -4.95 -16.44
N LEU A 149 6.01 -4.18 -15.34
CA LEU A 149 5.90 -4.72 -13.98
C LEU A 149 4.54 -5.39 -13.74
N THR A 150 3.46 -4.74 -14.17
CA THR A 150 2.09 -5.24 -14.02
C THR A 150 1.89 -6.55 -14.81
N GLU A 151 2.43 -6.64 -16.02
CA GLU A 151 2.35 -7.85 -16.86
C GLU A 151 3.14 -9.02 -16.24
N LEU A 152 4.37 -8.77 -15.79
CA LEU A 152 5.18 -9.78 -15.08
C LEU A 152 4.49 -10.26 -13.80
N LEU A 153 3.95 -9.34 -13.00
CA LEU A 153 3.28 -9.67 -11.75
C LEU A 153 1.97 -10.45 -11.95
N ALA A 154 1.19 -10.09 -12.97
CA ALA A 154 -0.04 -10.81 -13.32
C ALA A 154 0.27 -12.26 -13.72
N LYS A 155 1.34 -12.46 -14.49
CA LYS A 155 1.86 -13.79 -14.86
C LYS A 155 2.27 -14.57 -13.61
N GLU A 156 3.03 -13.97 -12.70
CA GLU A 156 3.48 -14.63 -11.47
C GLU A 156 2.33 -15.04 -10.55
N TYR A 157 1.32 -14.19 -10.38
CA TYR A 157 0.12 -14.55 -9.61
C TYR A 157 -0.83 -15.53 -10.33
N GLY A 158 -0.54 -15.89 -11.58
CA GLY A 158 -1.39 -16.78 -12.37
C GLY A 158 -2.75 -16.17 -12.72
N ILE A 159 -2.85 -14.84 -12.74
CA ILE A 159 -4.06 -14.10 -13.07
C ILE A 159 -4.12 -14.02 -14.60
N GLN A 160 -4.96 -14.85 -15.24
CA GLN A 160 -5.11 -14.82 -16.70
C GLN A 160 -5.53 -13.42 -17.17
N GLU A 161 -4.81 -12.89 -18.18
CA GLU A 161 -5.00 -11.59 -18.81
C GLU A 161 -6.44 -11.36 -19.32
N LYS A 162 -7.33 -10.95 -18.41
CA LYS A 162 -8.51 -10.13 -18.68
C LYS A 162 -8.64 -8.99 -17.69
N ALA A 163 -7.57 -8.65 -16.98
CA ALA A 163 -7.48 -7.43 -16.18
C ALA A 163 -7.09 -6.24 -17.08
N LYS A 164 -7.82 -6.02 -18.19
CA LYS A 164 -7.88 -4.65 -18.73
C LYS A 164 -8.72 -3.87 -17.75
N LEU A 165 -8.07 -3.29 -16.74
CA LEU A 165 -8.74 -2.41 -15.80
C LEU A 165 -9.35 -1.29 -16.61
N SER A 166 -10.69 -1.27 -16.66
CA SER A 166 -11.37 -0.16 -17.27
C SER A 166 -11.08 1.10 -16.45
N GLU A 167 -11.24 2.28 -17.07
CA GLU A 167 -11.12 3.55 -16.35
C GLU A 167 -12.08 3.56 -15.13
N THR A 168 -13.23 2.90 -15.23
CA THR A 168 -14.20 2.70 -14.15
C THR A 168 -13.67 1.82 -13.01
N ASP A 169 -12.94 0.74 -13.33
CA ASP A 169 -12.39 -0.17 -12.32
C ASP A 169 -11.28 0.51 -11.52
N LEU A 170 -10.39 1.26 -12.19
CA LEU A 170 -9.34 2.05 -11.54
C LEU A 170 -9.95 3.12 -10.63
N TYR A 171 -10.92 3.88 -11.13
CA TYR A 171 -11.55 4.93 -10.35
C TYR A 171 -12.33 4.38 -9.14
N SER A 172 -13.00 3.23 -9.32
CA SER A 172 -13.66 2.51 -8.22
C SER A 172 -12.65 2.00 -7.18
N LEU A 173 -11.51 1.48 -7.61
CA LEU A 173 -10.45 1.04 -6.70
C LEU A 173 -9.89 2.22 -5.90
N MET A 174 -9.56 3.32 -6.58
CA MET A 174 -9.08 4.55 -5.94
C MET A 174 -10.08 5.06 -4.90
N GLY A 175 -11.37 5.11 -5.25
CA GLY A 175 -12.42 5.51 -4.33
C GLY A 175 -12.52 4.58 -3.12
N SER A 176 -12.31 3.27 -3.30
CA SER A 176 -12.30 2.32 -2.19
C SER A 176 -11.11 2.50 -1.25
N LEU A 177 -9.91 2.67 -1.80
CA LEU A 177 -8.67 2.83 -1.04
C LEU A 177 -8.63 4.17 -0.30
N ALA A 178 -9.12 5.24 -0.93
CA ALA A 178 -9.13 6.60 -0.38
C ALA A 178 -10.06 6.80 0.84
N LYS A 179 -10.79 5.75 1.27
CA LYS A 179 -11.67 5.76 2.47
C LYS A 179 -10.87 5.73 3.78
N SER A 180 -9.73 5.06 3.78
CA SER A 180 -8.87 4.89 4.96
C SER A 180 -7.46 5.44 4.75
N GLN A 181 -7.13 5.83 3.52
CA GLN A 181 -5.81 6.27 3.08
C GLN A 181 -5.94 7.55 2.27
N ILE A 182 -4.85 8.30 2.15
CA ILE A 182 -4.76 9.38 1.16
C ILE A 182 -3.92 8.86 0.01
N LEU A 183 -4.47 8.88 -1.20
CA LEU A 183 -3.72 8.48 -2.39
C LEU A 183 -3.23 9.73 -3.10
N VAL A 184 -1.94 9.74 -3.41
CA VAL A 184 -1.32 10.86 -4.10
C VAL A 184 -0.58 10.33 -5.32
N PHE A 185 -1.01 10.78 -6.49
CA PHE A 185 -0.41 10.39 -7.77
C PHE A 185 0.36 11.58 -8.32
N PHE A 186 1.62 11.34 -8.65
CA PHE A 186 2.45 12.33 -9.30
C PHE A 186 2.53 11.99 -10.77
N GLY A 187 2.36 12.93 -11.68
CA GLY A 187 2.65 12.69 -13.08
C GLY A 187 3.08 13.94 -13.81
N SER A 188 3.31 13.79 -15.11
CA SER A 188 3.74 14.89 -15.96
C SER A 188 2.90 14.99 -17.23
N ALA A 189 2.64 16.22 -17.64
CA ALA A 189 1.93 16.54 -18.88
C ALA A 189 2.58 17.76 -19.52
N ALA A 190 3.24 17.56 -20.66
CA ALA A 190 4.04 18.58 -21.34
C ALA A 190 5.06 19.25 -20.40
N ASP A 191 4.91 20.55 -20.14
CA ASP A 191 5.74 21.38 -19.25
C ASP A 191 5.22 21.45 -17.81
N LYS A 192 4.17 20.69 -17.46
CA LYS A 192 3.57 20.66 -16.12
C LYS A 192 3.85 19.36 -15.39
N SER A 193 4.15 19.50 -14.10
CA SER A 193 4.00 18.41 -13.13
C SER A 193 2.59 18.49 -12.55
N ILE A 194 1.89 17.36 -12.52
CA ILE A 194 0.52 17.25 -12.04
C ILE A 194 0.52 16.41 -10.76
N LEU A 195 -0.21 16.88 -9.76
CA LEU A 195 -0.49 16.17 -8.53
C LEU A 195 -1.98 15.87 -8.45
N TRP A 196 -2.33 14.59 -8.44
CA TRP A 196 -3.70 14.16 -8.16
C TRP A 196 -3.78 13.65 -6.72
N ILE A 197 -4.72 14.19 -5.96
CA ILE A 197 -4.95 13.83 -4.57
C ILE A 197 -6.35 13.24 -4.48
N MET A 198 -6.42 11.96 -4.14
CA MET A 198 -7.69 11.26 -3.92
C MET A 198 -7.93 11.14 -2.42
N THR A 199 -9.05 11.70 -1.98
CA THR A 199 -9.58 11.55 -0.63
C THR A 199 -11.03 11.09 -0.71
N ASN A 200 -11.54 10.47 0.36
CA ASN A 200 -12.93 10.02 0.40
C ASN A 200 -13.58 10.29 1.77
N GLU A 201 -13.55 11.57 2.19
CA GLU A 201 -14.18 12.02 3.45
C GLU A 201 -15.67 12.38 3.31
N GLN A 202 -16.06 12.90 2.13
CA GLN A 202 -17.41 13.38 1.78
C GLN A 202 -17.84 12.87 0.38
N GLY A 203 -17.24 11.76 -0.06
CA GLY A 203 -17.32 11.19 -1.40
C GLY A 203 -15.96 11.18 -2.10
N PRO A 204 -15.80 10.40 -3.18
CA PRO A 204 -14.56 10.36 -3.95
C PRO A 204 -14.26 11.76 -4.49
N ASN A 205 -13.29 12.42 -3.89
CA ASN A 205 -12.86 13.75 -4.25
C ASN A 205 -11.46 13.65 -4.85
N LEU A 206 -11.38 13.95 -6.14
CA LEU A 206 -10.14 14.02 -6.90
C LEU A 206 -9.76 15.49 -7.06
N GLU A 207 -8.80 15.92 -6.27
CA GLU A 207 -8.20 17.23 -6.42
C GLU A 207 -6.99 17.16 -7.34
N VAL A 208 -6.84 18.17 -8.18
CA VAL A 208 -5.74 18.24 -9.13
C VAL A 208 -5.05 19.58 -9.00
N MET A 209 -3.73 19.52 -8.90
CA MET A 209 -2.87 20.67 -8.88
C MET A 209 -1.82 20.52 -9.96
N SER A 210 -1.31 21.63 -10.46
CA SER A 210 -0.22 21.62 -11.41
C SER A 210 0.76 22.74 -11.14
N GLN A 211 2.01 22.50 -11.50
CA GLN A 211 3.11 23.44 -11.37
C GLN A 211 4.10 23.26 -12.52
N GLU A 212 5.01 24.22 -12.68
CA GLU A 212 6.05 24.14 -13.70
C GLU A 212 6.95 22.93 -13.46
N LYS A 213 7.02 22.04 -14.45
CA LYS A 213 7.83 20.83 -14.38
C LYS A 213 9.30 21.17 -14.16
N ALA A 214 9.81 22.20 -14.84
CA ALA A 214 11.19 22.66 -14.70
C ALA A 214 11.54 23.13 -13.27
N GLU A 215 10.56 23.50 -12.44
CA GLU A 215 10.82 23.81 -11.03
C GLU A 215 10.97 22.54 -10.20
N VAL A 216 10.08 21.57 -10.40
CA VAL A 216 10.15 20.27 -9.73
C VAL A 216 11.40 19.51 -10.13
N ASP A 217 11.70 19.43 -11.43
CA ASP A 217 12.87 18.72 -11.96
C ASP A 217 14.16 19.34 -11.39
N ARG A 218 14.26 20.67 -11.30
CA ARG A 218 15.40 21.34 -10.64
C ARG A 218 15.57 20.93 -9.17
N LEU A 219 14.46 20.81 -8.42
CA LEU A 219 14.51 20.35 -7.02
C LEU A 219 14.85 18.86 -6.91
N LEU A 220 14.49 18.04 -7.91
CA LEU A 220 14.79 16.61 -7.94
C LEU A 220 16.23 16.33 -8.42
N GLU A 221 16.76 17.17 -9.31
CA GLU A 221 18.14 17.14 -9.79
C GLU A 221 19.13 17.69 -8.75
N ALA A 222 18.65 18.50 -7.79
CA ALA A 222 19.44 18.88 -6.62
C ALA A 222 19.86 17.60 -5.89
N ASN A 223 21.17 17.33 -5.88
CA ASN A 223 21.73 16.02 -5.64
C ASN A 223 21.39 15.48 -4.23
N PHE A 224 20.29 14.73 -4.09
CA PHE A 224 19.89 14.06 -2.84
C PHE A 224 21.02 13.19 -2.26
N GLY A 225 21.89 12.70 -3.15
CA GLY A 225 23.11 11.96 -2.81
C GLY A 225 24.07 12.77 -1.94
N SER A 226 24.40 14.02 -2.27
CA SER A 226 25.30 14.84 -1.45
C SER A 226 24.61 15.41 -0.20
N LEU A 227 23.30 15.62 -0.28
CA LEU A 227 22.42 16.11 0.79
C LEU A 227 22.33 15.19 2.00
N PHE A 228 22.21 13.88 1.75
CA PHE A 228 21.95 12.88 2.78
C PHE A 228 23.07 11.84 2.92
N CYS A 229 24.01 11.73 1.98
CA CYS A 229 25.25 10.95 2.14
C CYS A 229 26.38 11.84 2.69
N SER A 230 27.10 11.39 3.72
CA SER A 230 28.24 12.12 4.32
C SER A 230 29.55 11.61 3.75
N ARG A 231 30.56 12.49 3.61
CA ARG A 231 31.96 12.15 3.26
C ARG A 231 32.60 11.11 4.20
N ASN A 232 32.03 10.85 5.38
CA ASN A 232 32.52 9.91 6.41
C ASN A 232 31.35 9.20 7.11
N VAL A 233 30.56 8.40 6.40
CA VAL A 233 29.66 7.44 7.05
C VAL A 233 30.51 6.23 7.46
N ASN A 234 30.47 5.80 8.73
CA ASN A 234 31.15 4.58 9.17
C ASN A 234 30.31 3.35 8.78
N CYS A 235 30.09 3.18 7.48
CA CYS A 235 29.42 2.02 6.91
C CYS A 235 30.42 1.18 6.12
N GLU A 236 30.25 -0.14 6.18
CA GLU A 236 30.83 -1.03 5.21
C GLU A 236 30.30 -0.66 3.82
N ASP A 237 31.21 -0.51 2.86
CA ASP A 237 30.82 -0.28 1.48
C ASP A 237 30.17 -1.56 0.93
N ARG A 238 28.83 -1.61 0.99
CA ARG A 238 28.02 -2.69 0.41
C ARG A 238 27.73 -2.47 -1.07
N THR A 239 28.46 -1.60 -1.77
CA THR A 239 28.32 -1.44 -3.23
C THR A 239 29.18 -2.46 -3.99
N LEU A 240 28.87 -2.68 -5.27
CA LEU A 240 29.68 -3.46 -6.20
C LEU A 240 30.69 -2.64 -7.01
N SER A 241 30.86 -1.34 -6.70
CA SER A 241 31.75 -0.41 -7.41
C SER A 241 33.18 -0.96 -7.59
N ALA A 242 33.78 -1.46 -6.51
CA ALA A 242 35.14 -2.02 -6.52
C ALA A 242 35.32 -3.26 -7.42
N LEU A 243 34.24 -3.97 -7.78
CA LEU A 243 34.29 -5.08 -8.73
C LEU A 243 34.42 -4.58 -10.19
N TYR A 244 33.80 -3.45 -10.51
CA TYR A 244 33.72 -2.91 -11.87
C TYR A 244 34.86 -1.96 -12.21
N ASP A 245 35.39 -1.22 -11.23
CA ASP A 245 36.54 -0.32 -11.41
C ASP A 245 37.82 -1.05 -11.85
N ILE A 246 37.92 -2.36 -11.59
CA ILE A 246 39.07 -3.19 -12.00
C ILE A 246 38.92 -3.66 -13.46
N GLN A 247 37.68 -3.79 -13.97
CA GLN A 247 37.41 -4.26 -15.33
C GLN A 247 37.39 -3.12 -16.37
N SER A 248 37.09 -1.89 -15.96
CA SER A 248 37.03 -0.71 -16.83
C SER A 248 38.40 -0.15 -17.25
N ALA A 249 39.51 -0.81 -16.89
CA ALA A 249 40.84 -0.40 -17.34
C ALA A 249 41.14 -0.76 -18.81
N ASP A 250 40.33 -1.61 -19.45
CA ASP A 250 40.57 -2.14 -20.80
C ASP A 250 39.46 -1.81 -21.85
N ASP A 251 38.38 -1.10 -21.49
CA ASP A 251 37.30 -0.77 -22.44
C ASP A 251 37.10 0.74 -22.57
N ASP A 252 37.53 1.27 -23.72
CA ASP A 252 37.61 2.70 -24.07
C ASP A 252 36.24 3.27 -24.49
N THR A 253 35.18 2.94 -23.74
CA THR A 253 33.85 3.54 -23.90
C THR A 253 33.58 4.46 -22.73
N GLN A 254 33.24 5.72 -23.05
CA GLN A 254 32.85 6.77 -22.12
C GLN A 254 31.56 6.38 -21.37
N HIS A 255 31.68 5.52 -20.37
CA HIS A 255 30.78 5.53 -19.24
C HIS A 255 31.33 6.56 -18.26
N ASP A 256 30.48 7.52 -17.89
CA ASP A 256 30.74 8.53 -16.86
C ASP A 256 31.05 7.83 -15.53
N SER A 257 32.30 7.41 -15.39
CA SER A 257 32.93 6.98 -14.15
C SER A 257 33.14 8.23 -13.30
N VAL A 258 32.05 8.70 -12.71
CA VAL A 258 32.13 9.57 -11.54
C VAL A 258 32.56 8.68 -10.38
N SER A 259 33.84 8.34 -10.41
CA SER A 259 34.60 7.99 -9.23
C SER A 259 34.30 9.05 -8.16
N GLU A 260 33.81 8.61 -7.00
CA GLU A 260 33.57 9.42 -5.78
C GLU A 260 34.85 10.08 -5.22
N LYS A 261 35.90 10.23 -6.03
CA LYS A 261 37.16 10.92 -5.74
C LYS A 261 37.37 12.23 -6.50
N ARG A 262 36.38 12.73 -7.25
CA ARG A 262 36.36 14.15 -7.72
C ARG A 262 35.06 14.83 -7.29
N LEU A 263 34.97 15.23 -6.03
CA LEU A 263 33.94 16.17 -5.57
C LEU A 263 34.61 17.34 -4.86
N LEU A 264 34.41 18.52 -5.47
CA LEU A 264 34.94 19.83 -5.15
C LEU A 264 34.76 20.19 -3.66
N GLU A 265 35.59 21.10 -3.16
CA GLU A 265 35.37 21.77 -1.87
C GLU A 265 34.03 22.54 -1.96
N GLU A 266 32.94 21.96 -1.45
CA GLU A 266 31.63 22.60 -1.38
C GLU A 266 31.73 23.87 -0.53
N THR A 267 31.17 24.96 -1.03
CA THR A 267 31.16 26.27 -0.36
C THR A 267 30.05 26.34 0.69
N ASP A 268 30.21 27.18 1.73
CA ASP A 268 29.19 27.36 2.80
C ASP A 268 27.79 27.75 2.27
N ASP A 269 27.72 28.35 1.08
CA ASP A 269 26.46 28.73 0.42
C ASP A 269 25.75 27.53 -0.24
N GLU A 270 26.50 26.55 -0.77
CA GLU A 270 25.94 25.32 -1.34
C GLU A 270 25.32 24.44 -0.25
N VAL A 271 25.94 24.38 0.93
CA VAL A 271 25.44 23.66 2.11
C VAL A 271 24.12 24.25 2.63
N ARG A 272 23.98 25.59 2.61
CA ARG A 272 22.77 26.30 3.07
C ARG A 272 21.56 26.13 2.15
N GLU A 273 21.78 26.04 0.84
CA GLU A 273 20.69 25.78 -0.12
C GLU A 273 20.26 24.31 -0.08
N VAL A 274 21.22 23.40 0.14
CA VAL A 274 21.01 21.98 0.42
C VAL A 274 20.14 21.76 1.67
N GLU A 275 20.42 22.39 2.81
CA GLU A 275 19.62 22.20 4.04
C GLU A 275 18.15 22.63 3.90
N LYS A 276 17.81 23.50 2.95
CA LYS A 276 16.44 23.95 2.70
C LYS A 276 15.64 23.03 1.77
N LEU A 277 16.29 22.12 1.06
CA LEU A 277 15.66 21.29 0.04
C LEU A 277 14.47 20.46 0.58
N PRO A 278 14.54 19.82 1.76
CA PRO A 278 13.41 19.06 2.31
C PRO A 278 12.16 19.92 2.55
N ASN A 279 12.34 21.19 2.95
CA ASN A 279 11.25 22.13 3.13
C ASN A 279 10.71 22.66 1.78
N GLN A 280 11.58 22.92 0.80
CA GLN A 280 11.16 23.32 -0.55
C GLN A 280 10.34 22.20 -1.22
N LEU A 281 10.79 20.95 -1.10
CA LEU A 281 10.05 19.79 -1.58
C LEU A 281 8.76 19.56 -0.81
N TYR A 282 8.74 19.76 0.51
CA TYR A 282 7.50 19.71 1.29
C TYR A 282 6.48 20.74 0.78
N LYS A 283 6.91 22.01 0.60
CA LYS A 283 6.05 23.08 0.08
C LYS A 283 5.47 22.77 -1.29
N SER A 284 6.29 22.19 -2.15
CA SER A 284 5.93 21.82 -3.51
C SER A 284 5.00 20.59 -3.54
N LEU A 285 5.36 19.53 -2.81
CA LEU A 285 4.78 18.20 -3.00
C LEU A 285 3.75 17.79 -1.94
N ILE A 286 3.72 18.42 -0.77
CA ILE A 286 2.96 17.97 0.41
C ILE A 286 2.07 19.06 1.00
N ALA A 287 2.60 20.27 1.18
CA ALA A 287 1.91 21.40 1.79
C ALA A 287 0.50 21.66 1.23
N PRO A 288 0.20 21.47 -0.07
CA PRO A 288 -1.13 21.74 -0.57
C PRO A 288 -2.25 20.85 -0.02
N PHE A 289 -1.92 19.71 0.62
CA PHE A 289 -2.89 18.79 1.24
C PHE A 289 -2.47 18.32 2.63
N ALA A 290 -1.47 18.97 3.23
CA ALA A 290 -0.88 18.58 4.52
C ALA A 290 -1.88 18.54 5.68
N ASP A 291 -2.88 19.43 5.65
CA ASP A 291 -3.95 19.56 6.63
C ASP A 291 -4.82 18.29 6.76
N ARG A 292 -4.80 17.42 5.75
CA ARG A 292 -5.66 16.23 5.68
C ARG A 292 -4.96 14.93 6.08
N ILE A 293 -3.63 14.97 6.22
CA ILE A 293 -2.78 13.78 6.39
C ILE A 293 -2.86 13.17 7.80
N GLN A 294 -3.21 13.97 8.81
CA GLN A 294 -2.99 13.62 10.21
C GLN A 294 -3.68 12.31 10.64
N GLY A 295 -2.85 11.32 11.01
CA GLY A 295 -3.31 10.01 11.52
C GLY A 295 -3.79 9.04 10.43
N ARG A 296 -3.64 9.37 9.15
CA ARG A 296 -3.95 8.47 8.03
C ARG A 296 -2.67 7.92 7.40
N GLU A 297 -2.78 6.77 6.75
CA GLU A 297 -1.70 6.29 5.89
C GLU A 297 -1.69 7.07 4.57
N LEU A 298 -0.50 7.52 4.16
CA LEU A 298 -0.24 8.19 2.90
C LEU A 298 0.34 7.20 1.88
N VAL A 299 -0.40 6.96 0.80
CA VAL A 299 0.04 6.09 -0.31
C VAL A 299 0.43 6.96 -1.49
N LEU A 300 1.71 6.90 -1.84
CA LEU A 300 2.32 7.70 -2.90
C LEU A 300 2.53 6.84 -4.15
N VAL A 301 2.12 7.37 -5.30
CA VAL A 301 2.30 6.78 -6.62
C VAL A 301 3.20 7.70 -7.46
N PRO A 302 4.53 7.62 -7.29
CA PRO A 302 5.47 8.50 -7.98
C PRO A 302 5.62 8.17 -9.46
N GLU A 303 6.08 9.13 -10.27
CA GLU A 303 6.54 8.93 -11.65
C GLU A 303 8.06 9.12 -11.73
N GLY A 304 8.76 8.31 -12.53
CA GLY A 304 10.18 8.47 -12.82
C GLY A 304 11.07 8.56 -11.57
N SER A 305 11.84 9.64 -11.47
CA SER A 305 12.80 9.88 -10.37
C SER A 305 12.15 10.22 -9.04
N MET A 306 10.85 10.52 -8.98
CA MET A 306 10.17 10.90 -7.72
C MET A 306 10.15 9.79 -6.67
N ILE A 307 10.34 8.53 -7.08
CA ILE A 307 10.50 7.43 -6.13
C ILE A 307 11.74 7.57 -5.24
N MET A 308 12.73 8.36 -5.68
CA MET A 308 13.96 8.65 -4.94
C MET A 308 13.80 9.79 -3.93
N VAL A 309 12.64 10.44 -3.86
CA VAL A 309 12.37 11.49 -2.89
C VAL A 309 12.23 10.87 -1.49
N PRO A 310 12.98 11.35 -0.48
CA PRO A 310 12.83 10.88 0.89
C PRO A 310 11.60 11.52 1.54
N PHE A 311 10.41 11.08 1.15
CA PHE A 311 9.14 11.64 1.63
C PHE A 311 9.06 11.71 3.16
N ALA A 312 9.57 10.69 3.86
CA ALA A 312 9.64 10.65 5.32
C ALA A 312 10.46 11.80 5.95
N ALA A 313 11.45 12.35 5.22
CA ALA A 313 12.32 13.45 5.64
C ALA A 313 11.81 14.84 5.23
N LEU A 314 10.73 14.95 4.44
CA LEU A 314 10.19 16.25 4.06
C LEU A 314 9.70 17.00 5.30
N GLN A 315 9.96 18.30 5.38
CA GLN A 315 9.71 19.10 6.57
C GLN A 315 8.78 20.28 6.28
N ASP A 316 7.80 20.49 7.16
CA ASP A 316 7.00 21.71 7.13
C ASP A 316 7.79 22.96 7.60
N ASP A 317 7.15 24.12 7.58
CA ASP A 317 7.77 25.39 8.03
C ASP A 317 8.05 25.44 9.54
N SER A 318 7.48 24.52 10.33
CA SER A 318 7.78 24.37 11.75
C SER A 318 8.97 23.44 12.01
N GLY A 319 9.49 22.77 10.98
CA GLY A 319 10.54 21.77 11.07
C GLY A 319 10.04 20.37 11.44
N LYS A 320 8.72 20.15 11.47
CA LYS A 320 8.11 18.83 11.73
C LYS A 320 8.24 17.97 10.47
N TYR A 321 8.65 16.71 10.63
CA TYR A 321 8.80 15.79 9.51
C TYR A 321 7.43 15.23 9.08
N LEU A 322 7.29 14.91 7.79
CA LEU A 322 6.08 14.26 7.28
C LEU A 322 5.82 12.92 7.99
N SER A 323 6.89 12.17 8.26
CA SER A 323 6.82 10.90 9.00
C SER A 323 6.42 11.03 10.47
N ASP A 324 6.24 12.25 11.01
CA ASP A 324 5.63 12.48 12.33
C ASP A 324 4.09 12.58 12.25
N SER A 325 3.52 12.66 11.06
CA SER A 325 2.09 12.91 10.85
C SER A 325 1.34 11.72 10.27
N CYS A 326 2.05 10.79 9.62
CA CYS A 326 1.48 9.61 8.97
C CYS A 326 2.49 8.48 8.78
N SER A 327 1.98 7.25 8.58
CA SER A 327 2.71 6.20 7.89
C SER A 327 2.73 6.48 6.38
N ILE A 328 3.82 6.09 5.71
CA ILE A 328 4.05 6.38 4.29
C ILE A 328 4.34 5.08 3.56
N ARG A 329 3.68 4.88 2.43
CA ARG A 329 3.86 3.73 1.55
C ARG A 329 3.98 4.18 0.11
N ILE A 330 4.87 3.52 -0.64
CA ILE A 330 5.03 3.77 -2.07
C ILE A 330 4.47 2.59 -2.85
N ILE A 331 3.75 2.87 -3.93
CA ILE A 331 3.33 1.85 -4.91
C ILE A 331 3.77 2.28 -6.32
N PRO A 332 4.31 1.37 -7.16
CA PRO A 332 4.72 1.72 -8.52
C PRO A 332 3.55 2.15 -9.43
N SER A 333 2.38 1.54 -9.25
CA SER A 333 1.13 1.90 -9.91
C SER A 333 -0.06 1.31 -9.13
N LEU A 334 -1.27 1.81 -9.38
CA LEU A 334 -2.50 1.19 -8.87
C LEU A 334 -2.74 -0.19 -9.44
N SER A 335 -2.35 -0.43 -10.69
CA SER A 335 -2.48 -1.73 -11.34
C SER A 335 -1.66 -2.77 -10.59
N THR A 336 -0.42 -2.43 -10.23
CA THR A 336 0.44 -3.27 -9.39
C THR A 336 -0.19 -3.54 -8.03
N LEU A 337 -0.67 -2.50 -7.32
CA LEU A 337 -1.35 -2.67 -6.03
C LEU A 337 -2.58 -3.58 -6.16
N LYS A 338 -3.39 -3.39 -7.21
CA LYS A 338 -4.57 -4.23 -7.44
C LYS A 338 -4.19 -5.68 -7.64
N LEU A 339 -3.17 -5.98 -8.44
CA LEU A 339 -2.72 -7.36 -8.64
C LEU A 339 -2.23 -8.00 -7.34
N ILE A 340 -1.54 -7.23 -6.50
CA ILE A 340 -1.13 -7.68 -5.17
C ILE A 340 -2.36 -8.01 -4.30
N LEU A 341 -3.38 -7.15 -4.30
CA LEU A 341 -4.62 -7.34 -3.55
C LEU A 341 -5.48 -8.49 -4.08
N ASP A 342 -5.49 -8.69 -5.41
CA ASP A 342 -6.23 -9.75 -6.11
C ASP A 342 -5.44 -11.06 -6.18
N SER A 343 -4.21 -11.10 -5.63
CA SER A 343 -3.40 -12.31 -5.62
C SER A 343 -4.16 -13.46 -4.92
N PRO A 344 -3.99 -14.71 -5.38
CA PRO A 344 -4.69 -15.84 -4.77
C PRO A 344 -4.44 -15.91 -3.27
N GLU A 345 -5.47 -16.23 -2.47
CA GLU A 345 -5.42 -16.20 -1.00
C GLU A 345 -4.27 -17.04 -0.40
N ASN A 346 -3.83 -18.07 -1.12
CA ASN A 346 -2.75 -18.97 -0.72
C ASN A 346 -1.46 -18.77 -1.54
N TYR A 347 -1.34 -17.67 -2.28
CA TYR A 347 -0.14 -17.37 -3.05
C TYR A 347 1.04 -17.12 -2.11
N HIS A 348 0.99 -16.09 -1.26
CA HIS A 348 2.13 -15.81 -0.38
C HIS A 348 2.29 -16.88 0.70
N SER A 349 3.54 -17.24 0.97
CA SER A 349 3.89 -18.17 2.04
C SER A 349 3.43 -17.63 3.39
N ARG A 350 2.99 -18.55 4.27
CA ARG A 350 2.44 -18.18 5.58
C ARG A 350 3.50 -18.11 6.68
N ASN A 351 4.63 -18.78 6.50
CA ASN A 351 5.70 -18.91 7.50
C ASN A 351 7.08 -19.01 6.81
N GLY A 352 8.12 -19.12 7.64
CA GLY A 352 9.51 -19.24 7.19
C GLY A 352 10.14 -17.88 6.90
N ALA A 353 11.41 -17.75 7.27
CA ALA A 353 12.21 -16.59 6.95
C ALA A 353 13.54 -17.04 6.34
N LEU A 354 13.96 -16.37 5.28
CA LEU A 354 15.31 -16.49 4.71
C LEU A 354 16.10 -15.25 5.14
N ILE A 355 17.15 -15.46 5.93
CA ILE A 355 18.04 -14.38 6.38
C ILE A 355 19.42 -14.63 5.79
N VAL A 356 19.90 -13.71 4.96
CA VAL A 356 21.19 -13.78 4.28
C VAL A 356 22.07 -12.65 4.80
N GLY A 357 23.30 -12.96 5.21
CA GLY A 357 24.24 -11.95 5.70
C GLY A 357 25.68 -12.25 5.32
N ASP A 358 26.37 -11.24 4.80
CA ASP A 358 27.80 -11.31 4.47
C ASP A 358 28.19 -12.56 3.64
N PRO A 359 27.68 -12.70 2.41
CA PRO A 359 28.12 -13.77 1.53
C PRO A 359 29.62 -13.69 1.25
N GLN A 360 30.31 -14.82 1.31
CA GLN A 360 31.77 -14.84 1.16
C GLN A 360 32.19 -14.80 -0.30
N VAL A 361 32.59 -13.61 -0.76
CA VAL A 361 32.96 -13.33 -2.16
C VAL A 361 34.43 -12.98 -2.35
N SER A 362 35.19 -12.82 -1.26
CA SER A 362 36.60 -12.40 -1.29
C SER A 362 37.56 -13.39 -1.96
N HIS A 363 37.13 -14.63 -2.23
CA HIS A 363 37.92 -15.62 -2.97
C HIS A 363 37.76 -15.52 -4.48
N VAL A 364 36.75 -14.78 -4.95
CA VAL A 364 36.33 -14.69 -6.35
C VAL A 364 36.25 -13.24 -6.85
N THR A 365 36.25 -12.28 -5.92
CA THR A 365 36.23 -10.83 -6.17
C THR A 365 37.19 -10.09 -5.24
N ALA A 366 37.45 -8.81 -5.53
CA ALA A 366 38.18 -7.90 -4.64
C ALA A 366 37.32 -7.30 -3.52
N LEU A 367 36.05 -7.70 -3.41
CA LEU A 367 35.11 -7.13 -2.44
C LEU A 367 35.50 -7.53 -1.00
N PRO A 368 35.40 -6.60 -0.04
CA PRO A 368 35.68 -6.89 1.37
C PRO A 368 34.60 -7.81 1.98
N GLN A 369 34.85 -8.29 3.19
CA GLN A 369 33.81 -9.00 3.97
C GLN A 369 33.05 -8.00 4.85
N LEU A 370 31.74 -8.22 4.96
CA LEU A 370 30.77 -7.35 5.62
C LEU A 370 30.48 -7.85 7.05
N LYS A 371 31.38 -7.57 7.99
CA LYS A 371 31.25 -8.02 9.38
C LYS A 371 30.00 -7.44 10.05
N ALA A 372 29.62 -6.21 9.74
CA ALA A 372 28.42 -5.61 10.28
C ALA A 372 27.15 -6.26 9.70
N ALA A 373 27.11 -6.50 8.38
CA ALA A 373 26.00 -7.24 7.75
C ALA A 373 25.87 -8.66 8.31
N ARG A 374 26.99 -9.33 8.60
CA ARG A 374 26.98 -10.64 9.29
C ARG A 374 26.32 -10.56 10.66
N GLN A 375 26.66 -9.53 11.44
CA GLN A 375 26.13 -9.34 12.78
C GLN A 375 24.64 -8.95 12.75
N GLU A 376 24.24 -8.08 11.82
CA GLU A 376 22.85 -7.72 11.52
C GLU A 376 22.01 -8.97 11.21
N ALA A 377 22.43 -9.76 10.22
CA ALA A 377 21.73 -10.99 9.84
C ALA A 377 21.66 -12.00 11.00
N LYS A 378 22.73 -12.12 11.79
CA LYS A 378 22.74 -13.01 12.96
C LYS A 378 21.73 -12.56 14.01
N GLU A 379 21.72 -11.28 14.39
CA GLU A 379 20.79 -10.76 15.40
C GLU A 379 19.33 -10.82 14.92
N ILE A 380 19.08 -10.60 13.62
CA ILE A 380 17.75 -10.77 13.02
C ILE A 380 17.33 -12.23 13.02
N ALA A 381 18.23 -13.15 12.66
CA ALA A 381 17.95 -14.57 12.64
C ALA A 381 17.70 -15.13 14.05
N ASP A 382 18.49 -14.68 15.03
CA ASP A 382 18.26 -14.96 16.46
C ASP A 382 16.90 -14.38 16.91
N LEU A 383 16.59 -13.15 16.51
CA LEU A 383 15.30 -12.52 16.80
C LEU A 383 14.15 -13.31 16.19
N LEU A 384 14.30 -13.83 14.96
CA LEU A 384 13.28 -14.55 14.21
C LEU A 384 13.25 -16.06 14.48
N GLU A 385 14.23 -16.59 15.23
CA GLU A 385 14.40 -18.02 15.54
C GLU A 385 14.57 -18.89 14.28
N VAL A 386 15.39 -18.40 13.34
CA VAL A 386 15.73 -19.12 12.11
C VAL A 386 17.24 -19.22 11.93
N GLU A 387 17.70 -20.21 11.16
CA GLU A 387 19.13 -20.32 10.82
C GLU A 387 19.47 -19.35 9.67
N PRO A 388 20.41 -18.41 9.86
CA PRO A 388 20.84 -17.53 8.78
C PRO A 388 21.76 -18.25 7.79
N LEU A 389 21.78 -17.79 6.54
CA LEU A 389 22.81 -18.12 5.58
C LEU A 389 23.92 -17.08 5.68
N LEU A 390 25.10 -17.49 6.17
CA LEU A 390 26.25 -16.60 6.38
C LEU A 390 27.48 -17.08 5.61
N GLY A 391 28.32 -16.15 5.15
CA GLY A 391 29.61 -16.46 4.54
C GLY A 391 29.48 -17.41 3.34
N MET A 392 30.20 -18.54 3.35
CA MET A 392 30.17 -19.54 2.27
C MET A 392 28.82 -20.25 2.10
N GLN A 393 27.92 -20.19 3.09
CA GLN A 393 26.60 -20.84 3.01
C GLN A 393 25.58 -20.00 2.25
N ALA A 394 25.82 -18.69 2.12
CA ALA A 394 24.95 -17.75 1.43
C ALA A 394 25.13 -17.83 -0.10
N THR A 395 24.97 -19.03 -0.67
CA THR A 395 25.19 -19.24 -2.10
C THR A 395 24.00 -18.81 -2.94
N LYS A 396 24.25 -18.43 -4.19
CA LYS A 396 23.19 -18.03 -5.14
C LYS A 396 22.09 -19.10 -5.25
N GLU A 397 22.48 -20.37 -5.34
CA GLU A 397 21.56 -21.50 -5.45
C GLU A 397 20.67 -21.64 -4.21
N GLU A 398 21.25 -21.56 -3.01
CA GLU A 398 20.49 -21.73 -1.77
C GLU A 398 19.54 -20.54 -1.51
N VAL A 399 19.97 -19.32 -1.88
CA VAL A 399 19.13 -18.13 -1.84
C VAL A 399 17.92 -18.30 -2.77
N LEU A 400 18.14 -18.62 -4.05
CA LEU A 400 17.06 -18.83 -5.02
C LEU A 400 16.11 -19.95 -4.58
N ARG A 401 16.65 -21.06 -4.09
CA ARG A 401 15.85 -22.20 -3.61
C ARG A 401 14.93 -21.83 -2.45
N ARG A 402 15.38 -20.97 -1.51
CA ARG A 402 14.58 -20.63 -0.32
C ARG A 402 13.59 -19.49 -0.55
N ILE A 403 13.87 -18.55 -1.46
CA ILE A 403 12.99 -17.39 -1.75
C ILE A 403 11.57 -17.83 -2.15
N THR A 404 11.43 -19.01 -2.77
CA THR A 404 10.12 -19.53 -3.19
C THR A 404 9.24 -20.03 -2.05
N ASP A 405 9.80 -20.30 -0.87
CA ASP A 405 9.07 -21.05 0.17
C ASP A 405 8.79 -20.23 1.43
N VAL A 406 9.44 -19.07 1.59
CA VAL A 406 9.41 -18.27 2.82
C VAL A 406 8.45 -17.07 2.73
N CYS A 407 7.86 -16.68 3.86
CA CYS A 407 7.02 -15.49 3.95
C CYS A 407 7.84 -14.21 4.12
N LEU A 408 9.10 -14.31 4.57
CA LEU A 408 9.99 -13.19 4.80
C LEU A 408 11.37 -13.47 4.20
N VAL A 409 11.93 -12.49 3.48
CA VAL A 409 13.30 -12.51 2.98
C VAL A 409 14.05 -11.30 3.52
N HIS A 410 15.25 -11.49 4.05
CA HIS A 410 16.18 -10.44 4.43
C HIS A 410 17.53 -10.71 3.77
N ILE A 411 18.07 -9.73 3.04
CA ILE A 411 19.38 -9.85 2.38
C ILE A 411 20.24 -8.66 2.77
N ALA A 412 21.32 -8.93 3.51
CA ALA A 412 22.38 -8.00 3.85
C ALA A 412 23.68 -8.41 3.14
N ALA A 413 23.92 -7.84 1.97
CA ALA A 413 25.01 -8.23 1.07
C ALA A 413 25.48 -7.05 0.20
N HIS A 414 26.53 -7.25 -0.60
CA HIS A 414 26.92 -6.28 -1.61
C HIS A 414 25.86 -6.23 -2.72
N GLY A 415 25.47 -5.02 -3.13
CA GLY A 415 24.52 -4.80 -4.22
C GLY A 415 25.03 -3.79 -5.24
N ASP A 416 24.54 -3.91 -6.48
CA ASP A 416 24.77 -2.94 -7.55
C ASP A 416 23.52 -2.06 -7.74
N ALA A 417 23.72 -0.75 -7.62
CA ALA A 417 22.66 0.24 -7.64
C ALA A 417 22.04 0.44 -9.03
N GLU A 418 22.76 0.13 -10.12
CA GLU A 418 22.30 0.42 -11.48
C GLU A 418 21.78 -0.83 -12.20
N ARG A 419 22.49 -1.95 -12.01
CA ARG A 419 22.23 -3.24 -12.65
C ARG A 419 21.26 -4.11 -11.87
N GLY A 420 20.98 -3.78 -10.60
CA GLY A 420 20.08 -4.55 -9.75
C GLY A 420 20.63 -5.95 -9.45
N GLU A 421 21.91 -6.01 -9.08
CA GLU A 421 22.60 -7.27 -8.80
C GLU A 421 22.97 -7.38 -7.32
N ILE A 422 23.01 -8.61 -6.78
CA ILE A 422 23.42 -8.88 -5.40
C ILE A 422 24.49 -9.98 -5.40
N ALA A 423 25.62 -9.74 -4.75
CA ALA A 423 26.67 -10.74 -4.64
C ALA A 423 26.33 -11.80 -3.59
N CYS A 424 26.44 -13.06 -3.98
CA CYS A 424 26.29 -14.27 -3.17
C CYS A 424 27.61 -15.05 -3.13
N ALA A 425 27.73 -16.03 -2.25
CA ALA A 425 28.85 -16.96 -2.29
C ALA A 425 28.76 -17.87 -3.54
N PRO A 426 29.89 -18.23 -4.17
CA PRO A 426 29.89 -19.24 -5.23
C PRO A 426 29.44 -20.60 -4.66
N ASN A 427 28.80 -21.42 -5.49
CA ASN A 427 28.39 -22.76 -5.06
C ASN A 427 29.63 -23.65 -4.82
N PRO A 428 29.59 -24.60 -3.86
CA PRO A 428 30.68 -25.55 -3.65
C PRO A 428 30.97 -26.44 -4.87
N SER A 429 29.98 -26.60 -5.75
CA SER A 429 30.06 -27.33 -7.02
C SER A 429 30.57 -26.47 -8.18
N SER A 430 30.77 -25.17 -7.99
CA SER A 430 31.23 -24.27 -9.05
C SER A 430 32.64 -24.65 -9.54
N PRO A 431 32.99 -24.29 -10.80
CA PRO A 431 34.32 -24.52 -11.35
C PRO A 431 35.42 -23.90 -10.47
N GLN A 432 36.67 -24.37 -10.62
CA GLN A 432 37.83 -23.79 -9.90
C GLN A 432 37.96 -22.27 -10.09
N ASN A 433 37.46 -21.74 -11.22
CA ASN A 433 37.33 -20.32 -11.50
C ASN A 433 35.84 -19.99 -11.74
N PRO A 434 35.06 -19.68 -10.70
CA PRO A 434 33.65 -19.36 -10.85
C PRO A 434 33.48 -18.06 -11.64
N THR A 435 32.48 -18.05 -12.51
CA THR A 435 32.09 -16.89 -13.32
C THR A 435 31.07 -16.04 -12.57
N LYS A 436 30.78 -14.84 -13.07
CA LYS A 436 29.76 -13.95 -12.48
C LYS A 436 28.40 -14.63 -12.32
N GLU A 437 28.03 -15.52 -13.24
CA GLU A 437 26.77 -16.28 -13.20
C GLU A 437 26.66 -17.18 -11.96
N ASP A 438 27.78 -17.66 -11.43
CA ASP A 438 27.85 -18.58 -10.29
C ASP A 438 27.60 -17.91 -8.94
N TYR A 439 27.90 -16.61 -8.83
CA TYR A 439 27.91 -15.88 -7.56
C TYR A 439 27.15 -14.56 -7.57
N MET A 440 26.63 -14.10 -8.72
CA MET A 440 25.81 -12.90 -8.80
C MET A 440 24.34 -13.26 -8.96
N LEU A 441 23.51 -12.85 -8.00
CA LEU A 441 22.06 -12.88 -8.08
C LEU A 441 21.59 -11.69 -8.91
N THR A 442 20.93 -11.96 -10.03
CA THR A 442 20.45 -10.94 -10.97
C THR A 442 18.93 -10.80 -10.93
N MET A 443 18.40 -9.70 -11.47
CA MET A 443 16.94 -9.53 -11.65
C MET A 443 16.32 -10.71 -12.40
N ALA A 444 16.96 -11.15 -13.50
CA ALA A 444 16.51 -12.30 -14.28
C ALA A 444 16.44 -13.62 -13.48
N ASP A 445 17.37 -13.84 -12.53
CA ASP A 445 17.33 -15.03 -11.67
C ASP A 445 16.11 -15.00 -10.74
N VAL A 446 15.84 -13.84 -10.11
CA VAL A 446 14.70 -13.66 -9.19
C VAL A 446 13.38 -13.74 -9.97
N SER A 447 13.31 -13.11 -11.15
CA SER A 447 12.16 -13.17 -12.08
C SER A 447 11.85 -14.59 -12.54
N LYS A 448 12.89 -15.41 -12.78
CA LYS A 448 12.73 -16.80 -13.23
C LYS A 448 12.18 -17.74 -12.14
N VAL A 449 12.60 -17.52 -10.90
CA VAL A 449 12.28 -18.43 -9.78
C VAL A 449 10.98 -18.04 -9.08
N GLY A 450 10.63 -16.76 -9.10
CA GLY A 450 9.46 -16.24 -8.39
C GLY A 450 9.72 -16.09 -6.89
N SER A 451 8.86 -15.34 -6.22
CA SER A 451 8.90 -15.10 -4.78
C SER A 451 7.52 -15.22 -4.18
N ARG A 452 7.41 -15.99 -3.10
CA ARG A 452 6.18 -16.09 -2.30
C ARG A 452 6.22 -15.21 -1.05
N ALA A 453 7.22 -14.34 -0.94
CA ALA A 453 7.43 -13.53 0.25
C ALA A 453 6.34 -12.46 0.40
N LYS A 454 5.87 -12.27 1.63
CA LYS A 454 5.03 -11.12 1.99
C LYS A 454 5.86 -9.85 2.15
N LEU A 455 7.09 -10.02 2.62
CA LEU A 455 8.04 -8.94 2.81
C LEU A 455 9.43 -9.40 2.37
N VAL A 456 10.07 -8.62 1.52
CA VAL A 456 11.50 -8.73 1.20
C VAL A 456 12.19 -7.48 1.76
N VAL A 457 13.31 -7.64 2.45
CA VAL A 457 14.10 -6.53 2.99
C VAL A 457 15.48 -6.58 2.37
N LEU A 458 15.84 -5.53 1.63
CA LEU A 458 17.12 -5.42 0.94
C LEU A 458 18.01 -4.42 1.68
N SER A 459 18.84 -4.94 2.57
CA SER A 459 19.85 -4.23 3.35
C SER A 459 21.18 -4.12 2.58
N CYS A 460 21.07 -3.70 1.32
CA CYS A 460 22.19 -3.40 0.43
C CYS A 460 22.25 -1.88 0.23
N CYS A 461 23.46 -1.30 0.14
CA CYS A 461 23.60 0.13 -0.14
C CYS A 461 22.88 0.47 -1.45
N HIS A 462 22.03 1.50 -1.43
CA HIS A 462 21.28 1.96 -2.61
C HIS A 462 20.33 0.92 -3.22
N SER A 463 19.78 0.00 -2.42
CA SER A 463 18.82 -1.01 -2.89
C SER A 463 17.55 -0.45 -3.56
N ALA A 464 17.25 0.84 -3.36
CA ALA A 464 16.16 1.55 -4.03
C ALA A 464 16.54 2.17 -5.40
N LYS A 465 17.84 2.22 -5.76
CA LYS A 465 18.31 2.77 -7.05
C LYS A 465 18.16 1.74 -8.18
N GLY A 466 18.21 2.24 -9.41
CA GLY A 466 18.16 1.48 -10.64
C GLY A 466 18.09 2.41 -11.85
N LYS A 467 17.96 1.84 -13.05
CA LYS A 467 17.74 2.64 -14.27
C LYS A 467 16.39 3.34 -14.17
N ILE A 468 16.38 4.67 -14.16
CA ILE A 468 15.14 5.46 -14.13
C ILE A 468 14.55 5.49 -15.55
N MET A 469 13.36 4.93 -15.69
CA MET A 469 12.59 4.94 -16.92
C MET A 469 11.31 5.76 -16.71
N LYS A 470 10.93 6.57 -17.69
CA LYS A 470 9.87 7.58 -17.53
C LYS A 470 8.54 7.00 -17.06
N ALA A 471 8.05 5.94 -17.70
CA ALA A 471 6.77 5.31 -17.32
C ALA A 471 6.93 4.05 -16.44
N GLU A 472 8.10 3.42 -16.46
CA GLU A 472 8.38 2.20 -15.69
C GLU A 472 8.93 2.49 -14.28
N GLY A 473 9.29 3.74 -13.99
CA GLY A 473 9.90 4.12 -12.72
C GLY A 473 11.33 3.60 -12.60
N VAL A 474 11.76 3.25 -11.39
CA VAL A 474 13.08 2.68 -11.17
C VAL A 474 13.08 1.19 -11.50
N VAL A 475 13.90 0.81 -12.47
CA VAL A 475 14.19 -0.59 -12.82
C VAL A 475 15.46 -1.01 -12.11
N GLY A 476 15.29 -1.76 -11.03
CA GLY A 476 16.36 -2.31 -10.19
C GLY A 476 15.87 -3.52 -9.40
N ILE A 477 16.71 -4.01 -8.49
CA ILE A 477 16.47 -5.28 -7.79
C ILE A 477 15.16 -5.30 -6.98
N ALA A 478 14.76 -4.15 -6.40
CA ALA A 478 13.51 -4.03 -5.65
C ALA A 478 12.28 -4.31 -6.52
N ARG A 479 12.30 -3.77 -7.75
CA ARG A 479 11.25 -4.00 -8.74
C ARG A 479 11.23 -5.47 -9.18
N ALA A 480 12.39 -6.10 -9.34
CA ALA A 480 12.47 -7.52 -9.69
C ALA A 480 11.77 -8.38 -8.65
N PHE A 481 11.99 -8.13 -7.35
CA PHE A 481 11.27 -8.87 -6.29
C PHE A 481 9.75 -8.67 -6.33
N ILE A 482 9.26 -7.44 -6.55
CA ILE A 482 7.82 -7.20 -6.73
C ILE A 482 7.31 -7.95 -7.97
N ALA A 483 8.01 -7.84 -9.11
CA ALA A 483 7.65 -8.51 -10.36
C ALA A 483 7.56 -10.03 -10.21
N SER A 484 8.45 -10.60 -9.40
CA SER A 484 8.49 -12.01 -9.04
C SER A 484 7.38 -12.48 -8.10
N GLY A 485 6.48 -11.60 -7.63
CA GLY A 485 5.35 -11.98 -6.77
C GLY A 485 5.49 -11.60 -5.29
N ALA A 486 6.56 -10.91 -4.89
CA ALA A 486 6.65 -10.38 -3.54
C ALA A 486 5.55 -9.34 -3.30
N ARG A 487 4.90 -9.41 -2.13
CA ARG A 487 3.82 -8.46 -1.78
C ARG A 487 4.35 -7.07 -1.42
N SER A 488 5.52 -7.01 -0.78
CA SER A 488 6.18 -5.75 -0.43
C SER A 488 7.69 -5.92 -0.33
N VAL A 489 8.41 -4.83 -0.58
CA VAL A 489 9.88 -4.75 -0.49
C VAL A 489 10.27 -3.50 0.30
N LEU A 490 11.07 -3.68 1.35
CA LEU A 490 11.71 -2.59 2.10
C LEU A 490 13.13 -2.38 1.55
N VAL A 491 13.44 -1.14 1.18
CA VAL A 491 14.72 -0.75 0.56
C VAL A 491 15.32 0.50 1.21
N SER A 492 16.56 0.82 0.86
CA SER A 492 17.26 2.05 1.27
C SER A 492 17.58 2.94 0.07
N LEU A 493 17.30 4.24 0.21
CA LEU A 493 17.60 5.26 -0.81
C LEU A 493 19.11 5.56 -0.92
N TRP A 494 19.82 5.52 0.21
CA TRP A 494 21.27 5.76 0.31
C TRP A 494 21.94 4.85 1.33
N ALA A 495 23.28 4.86 1.35
CA ALA A 495 24.09 4.13 2.30
C ALA A 495 23.93 4.70 3.73
N VAL A 496 23.74 3.82 4.70
CA VAL A 496 23.48 4.17 6.10
C VAL A 496 24.58 3.59 6.98
N ASP A 497 24.92 4.29 8.07
CA ASP A 497 25.85 3.79 9.09
C ASP A 497 25.45 2.38 9.55
N ASP A 498 26.42 1.48 9.68
CA ASP A 498 26.14 0.08 9.97
C ASP A 498 25.47 -0.12 11.32
N LYS A 499 25.87 0.66 12.34
CA LYS A 499 25.27 0.58 13.66
C LYS A 499 23.83 1.06 13.61
N ALA A 500 23.57 2.18 12.91
CA ALA A 500 22.23 2.69 12.72
C ALA A 500 21.34 1.71 11.94
N THR A 501 21.85 1.11 10.85
CA THR A 501 21.15 0.10 10.05
C THR A 501 20.78 -1.11 10.90
N LYS A 502 21.74 -1.62 11.69
CA LYS A 502 21.49 -2.75 12.58
C LYS A 502 20.41 -2.43 13.62
N GLU A 503 20.52 -1.30 14.31
CA GLU A 503 19.50 -0.88 15.29
C GLU A 503 18.14 -0.68 14.64
N PHE A 504 18.10 -0.06 13.46
CA PHE A 504 16.88 0.07 12.66
C PHE A 504 16.26 -1.30 12.38
N MET A 505 17.02 -2.26 11.85
CA MET A 505 16.50 -3.57 11.49
C MET A 505 16.02 -4.35 12.71
N ILE A 506 16.77 -4.33 13.81
CA ILE A 506 16.36 -5.01 15.04
C ILE A 506 15.08 -4.42 15.63
N ARG A 507 14.90 -3.10 15.54
CA ARG A 507 13.65 -2.44 15.95
C ARG A 507 12.52 -2.76 14.99
N PHE A 508 12.74 -2.64 13.69
CA PHE A 508 11.76 -2.95 12.65
C PHE A 508 11.26 -4.40 12.76
N TYR A 509 12.16 -5.38 12.80
CA TYR A 509 11.79 -6.78 13.03
C TYR A 509 11.25 -7.02 14.45
N GLY A 510 11.67 -6.23 15.43
CA GLY A 510 11.07 -6.20 16.75
C GLY A 510 9.60 -5.80 16.69
N HIS A 511 9.27 -4.77 15.91
CA HIS A 511 7.91 -4.30 15.68
C HIS A 511 7.07 -5.28 14.84
N LEU A 512 7.71 -6.08 13.97
CA LEU A 512 7.03 -7.11 13.17
C LEU A 512 6.82 -8.45 13.91
N LYS A 513 7.80 -8.88 14.72
CA LYS A 513 7.74 -10.15 15.44
C LYS A 513 7.19 -10.00 16.85
N ARG A 514 7.74 -9.07 17.62
CA ARG A 514 7.38 -8.87 19.04
C ARG A 514 6.17 -8.00 19.16
N GLU A 515 6.19 -6.79 18.62
CA GLU A 515 4.93 -6.21 18.20
C GLU A 515 4.57 -6.94 16.89
N LYS A 516 3.44 -6.84 16.22
CA LYS A 516 3.07 -7.69 15.06
C LYS A 516 2.49 -6.77 14.03
N MET A 517 3.04 -5.56 14.05
CA MET A 517 2.63 -4.40 13.29
C MET A 517 2.68 -4.74 11.81
N SER A 518 1.91 -4.02 11.02
CA SER A 518 2.08 -4.08 9.58
C SER A 518 3.47 -3.58 9.19
N SER A 519 3.89 -3.83 7.94
CA SER A 519 5.22 -3.38 7.51
C SER A 519 5.31 -1.85 7.45
N SER A 520 4.21 -1.16 7.08
CA SER A 520 4.19 0.31 7.10
C SER A 520 4.23 0.88 8.52
N GLU A 521 3.53 0.25 9.46
CA GLU A 521 3.49 0.69 10.85
C GLU A 521 4.81 0.40 11.58
N ALA A 522 5.40 -0.78 11.37
CA ALA A 522 6.73 -1.10 11.89
C ALA A 522 7.80 -0.13 11.36
N LEU A 523 7.72 0.25 10.08
CA LEU A 523 8.60 1.26 9.49
C LEU A 523 8.40 2.62 10.18
N HIS A 524 7.16 3.07 10.31
CA HIS A 524 6.81 4.34 10.94
C HIS A 524 7.29 4.40 12.40
N GLN A 525 7.00 3.38 13.21
CA GLN A 525 7.40 3.34 14.62
C GLN A 525 8.92 3.24 14.78
N THR A 526 9.62 2.51 13.91
CA THR A 526 11.09 2.46 13.92
C THR A 526 11.69 3.84 13.69
N MET A 527 11.22 4.55 12.66
CA MET A 527 11.70 5.89 12.34
C MET A 527 11.40 6.88 13.47
N LYS A 528 10.19 6.82 14.03
CA LYS A 528 9.79 7.64 15.18
C LYS A 528 10.69 7.38 16.38
N TRP A 529 10.92 6.11 16.73
CA TRP A 529 11.81 5.74 17.83
C TRP A 529 13.24 6.28 17.62
N MET A 530 13.79 6.17 16.40
CA MET A 530 15.12 6.72 16.12
C MET A 530 15.15 8.25 16.26
N ARG A 531 14.09 8.96 15.87
CA ARG A 531 13.99 10.42 16.07
C ARG A 531 13.89 10.82 17.54
N GLU A 532 13.11 10.07 18.31
CA GLU A 532 12.77 10.40 19.71
C GLU A 532 13.76 9.79 20.73
N SER A 533 14.70 8.96 20.28
CA SER A 533 15.66 8.27 21.16
C SER A 533 16.52 9.25 21.98
N GLU A 534 16.34 9.21 23.30
CA GLU A 534 17.10 10.06 24.25
C GLU A 534 18.55 9.57 24.45
N THR A 535 18.80 8.28 24.24
CA THR A 535 20.11 7.63 24.50
C THR A 535 21.10 7.77 23.34
N THR A 536 20.57 7.81 22.12
CA THR A 536 21.34 7.93 20.88
C THR A 536 20.66 8.97 20.01
N ARG A 537 21.40 10.03 19.63
CA ARG A 537 20.89 11.07 18.76
C ARG A 537 21.08 10.68 17.30
N TYR A 538 20.10 9.98 16.73
CA TYR A 538 20.10 9.67 15.30
C TYR A 538 19.74 10.91 14.46
N THR A 539 20.31 10.98 13.28
CA THR A 539 20.13 12.06 12.30
C THR A 539 19.16 11.63 11.19
N VAL A 540 18.62 12.59 10.44
CA VAL A 540 17.75 12.31 9.27
C VAL A 540 18.38 11.34 8.27
N ARG A 541 19.71 11.35 8.17
CA ARG A 541 20.49 10.47 7.29
C ARG A 541 20.43 9.00 7.70
N GLU A 542 20.11 8.70 8.96
CA GLU A 542 20.13 7.36 9.54
C GLU A 542 18.75 6.67 9.56
N TRP A 543 17.64 7.43 9.65
CA TRP A 543 16.29 6.84 9.73
C TRP A 543 15.42 7.09 8.49
N ALA A 544 15.63 8.17 7.73
CA ALA A 544 14.80 8.49 6.56
C ALA A 544 15.04 7.69 5.26
N PRO A 545 16.18 7.01 5.02
CA PRO A 545 16.39 6.33 3.74
C PRO A 545 15.51 5.10 3.51
N PHE A 546 14.90 4.55 4.56
CA PHE A 546 14.13 3.30 4.45
C PHE A 546 12.75 3.54 3.85
N VAL A 547 12.42 2.83 2.78
CA VAL A 547 11.17 3.01 2.02
C VAL A 547 10.51 1.67 1.77
N LEU A 548 9.21 1.57 2.07
CA LEU A 548 8.39 0.38 1.80
C LEU A 548 7.64 0.54 0.47
N ILE A 549 7.88 -0.40 -0.44
CA ILE A 549 7.23 -0.49 -1.75
C ILE A 549 6.27 -1.70 -1.73
N GLY A 550 4.96 -1.52 -1.92
CA GLY A 550 3.98 -2.65 -1.96
C GLY A 550 2.75 -2.49 -1.04
N ASP A 551 2.26 -3.58 -0.42
CA ASP A 551 0.99 -3.62 0.35
C ASP A 551 1.01 -4.33 1.73
N ASP A 552 0.04 -4.00 2.62
CA ASP A 552 -0.10 -4.46 4.03
C ASP A 552 -1.24 -5.50 4.28
N LEU A 553 -1.19 -6.29 5.39
CA LEU A 553 -1.99 -7.52 5.63
C LEU A 553 -3.38 -7.33 6.32
N VAL A 554 -4.44 -7.96 5.77
CA VAL A 554 -5.80 -8.13 6.36
C VAL A 554 -6.15 -9.64 6.42
N LEU A 555 -6.79 -10.13 7.49
CA LEU A 555 -7.15 -11.56 7.65
C LEU A 555 -8.59 -11.87 7.20
N VAL A 556 -8.74 -12.79 6.24
CA VAL A 556 -10.03 -13.34 5.77
C VAL A 556 -10.02 -14.87 6.01
N PRO A 557 -10.55 -15.38 7.13
CA PRO A 557 -10.46 -16.80 7.46
C PRO A 557 -11.61 -17.64 6.87
N GLU A 558 -11.30 -18.81 6.30
CA GLU A 558 -12.29 -19.76 5.75
C GLU A 558 -12.81 -20.77 6.79
N GLY A 559 -14.10 -21.11 6.74
CA GLY A 559 -14.68 -22.25 7.45
C GLY A 559 -14.59 -22.16 8.98
N SER A 560 -14.02 -23.18 9.63
CA SER A 560 -13.85 -23.22 11.09
C SER A 560 -12.71 -22.32 11.60
N MET A 561 -11.89 -21.74 10.71
CA MET A 561 -10.80 -20.84 11.12
C MET A 561 -11.30 -19.54 11.74
N VAL A 562 -12.56 -19.16 11.49
CA VAL A 562 -13.23 -18.02 12.16
C VAL A 562 -13.27 -18.19 13.70
N MET A 563 -13.21 -19.43 14.19
CA MET A 563 -13.23 -19.75 15.63
C MET A 563 -11.85 -19.81 16.28
N VAL A 564 -10.78 -19.57 15.51
CA VAL A 564 -9.42 -19.54 16.05
C VAL A 564 -9.24 -18.23 16.82
N PRO A 565 -8.83 -18.28 18.10
CA PRO A 565 -8.49 -17.07 18.83
C PRO A 565 -7.13 -16.57 18.36
N PHE A 566 -7.10 -15.93 17.19
CA PHE A 566 -5.88 -15.41 16.58
C PHE A 566 -5.09 -14.57 17.59
N ALA A 567 -5.79 -13.76 18.40
CA ALA A 567 -5.23 -12.98 19.50
C ALA A 567 -4.42 -13.79 20.52
N ALA A 568 -4.75 -15.07 20.75
CA ALA A 568 -4.04 -15.99 21.64
C ALA A 568 -3.13 -17.00 20.96
N LEU A 569 -2.97 -16.92 19.63
CA LEU A 569 -1.92 -17.67 18.99
C LEU A 569 -0.59 -17.17 19.52
N GLN A 570 0.14 -18.08 20.13
CA GLN A 570 1.49 -17.80 20.60
C GLN A 570 2.46 -18.09 19.48
N ASP A 571 3.45 -17.23 19.32
CA ASP A 571 4.67 -17.65 18.64
C ASP A 571 5.46 -18.61 19.54
N ASP A 572 6.54 -19.16 19.00
CA ASP A 572 7.37 -20.16 19.68
C ASP A 572 7.99 -19.62 20.99
N SER A 573 8.02 -18.29 21.18
CA SER A 573 8.46 -17.62 22.42
C SER A 573 7.38 -17.55 23.51
N GLY A 574 6.17 -18.01 23.23
CA GLY A 574 5.01 -17.91 24.14
C GLY A 574 4.33 -16.54 24.12
N LYS A 575 4.73 -15.62 23.23
CA LYS A 575 4.15 -14.28 23.10
C LYS A 575 2.90 -14.32 22.23
N TYR A 576 1.82 -13.70 22.69
CA TYR A 576 0.53 -13.80 22.02
C TYR A 576 0.46 -12.90 20.77
N LEU A 577 -0.33 -13.26 19.75
CA LEU A 577 -0.50 -12.46 18.53
C LEU A 577 -1.04 -11.06 18.81
N SER A 578 -1.85 -10.95 19.86
CA SER A 578 -2.43 -9.68 20.30
C SER A 578 -1.49 -8.84 21.17
N ASP A 579 -0.25 -9.26 21.46
CA ASP A 579 0.75 -8.41 22.13
C ASP A 579 1.37 -7.36 21.20
N SER A 580 0.84 -7.30 19.99
CA SER A 580 1.71 -7.03 18.88
C SER A 580 0.99 -6.35 17.73
N CYS A 581 -0.21 -6.79 17.36
CA CYS A 581 -1.03 -6.02 16.45
C CYS A 581 -2.50 -6.01 16.84
N SER A 582 -3.17 -4.99 16.31
CA SER A 582 -4.61 -4.96 16.16
C SER A 582 -5.04 -6.04 15.15
N ILE A 583 -5.85 -6.99 15.59
CA ILE A 583 -6.34 -8.08 14.74
C ILE A 583 -7.79 -7.80 14.38
N ARG A 584 -8.08 -7.80 13.08
CA ARG A 584 -9.46 -7.67 12.56
C ARG A 584 -9.80 -8.83 11.65
N ILE A 585 -11.02 -9.34 11.78
CA ILE A 585 -11.55 -10.43 10.96
C ILE A 585 -12.62 -9.88 10.04
N ILE A 586 -12.55 -10.26 8.77
CA ILE A 586 -13.56 -9.90 7.78
C ILE A 586 -14.17 -11.18 7.20
N PRO A 587 -15.52 -11.30 7.17
CA PRO A 587 -16.17 -12.52 6.67
C PRO A 587 -15.91 -12.80 5.18
N SER A 588 -15.81 -11.76 4.37
CA SER A 588 -15.37 -11.80 2.97
C SER A 588 -15.02 -10.40 2.48
N LEU A 589 -14.18 -10.29 1.46
CA LEU A 589 -13.86 -9.00 0.82
C LEU A 589 -15.11 -8.31 0.26
N SER A 590 -16.10 -9.07 -0.24
CA SER A 590 -17.40 -8.52 -0.67
C SER A 590 -18.18 -7.89 0.49
N THR A 591 -18.09 -8.47 1.69
CA THR A 591 -18.73 -7.93 2.90
C THR A 591 -18.05 -6.64 3.33
N LEU A 592 -16.71 -6.60 3.33
CA LEU A 592 -15.97 -5.35 3.57
C LEU A 592 -16.36 -4.28 2.57
N LYS A 593 -16.39 -4.63 1.27
CA LYS A 593 -16.80 -3.70 0.23
C LYS A 593 -18.20 -3.12 0.48
N LEU A 594 -19.19 -3.96 0.82
CA LEU A 594 -20.54 -3.50 1.14
C LEU A 594 -20.60 -2.61 2.39
N ILE A 595 -19.81 -2.93 3.42
CA ILE A 595 -19.70 -2.10 4.63
C ILE A 595 -19.09 -0.74 4.27
N LEU A 596 -17.99 -0.73 3.51
CA LEU A 596 -17.32 0.48 3.08
C LEU A 596 -18.19 1.31 2.12
N ASP A 597 -19.00 0.67 1.28
CA ASP A 597 -19.89 1.32 0.30
C ASP A 597 -21.22 1.80 0.90
N SER A 598 -21.41 1.67 2.23
CA SER A 598 -22.60 2.20 2.90
C SER A 598 -22.63 3.74 2.83
N PRO A 599 -23.82 4.37 2.67
CA PRO A 599 -23.93 5.83 2.56
C PRO A 599 -23.29 6.56 3.75
N GLU A 600 -22.70 7.73 3.54
CA GLU A 600 -21.92 8.43 4.59
C GLU A 600 -22.71 8.72 5.86
N ASN A 601 -24.00 9.04 5.70
CA ASN A 601 -24.92 9.29 6.81
C ASN A 601 -25.60 8.01 7.35
N TYR A 602 -25.23 6.84 6.85
CA TYR A 602 -25.86 5.60 7.23
C TYR A 602 -25.59 5.26 8.70
N HIS A 603 -24.36 5.56 9.16
CA HIS A 603 -23.88 5.32 10.53
C HIS A 603 -23.74 6.59 11.38
N SER A 604 -24.31 7.71 10.94
CA SER A 604 -24.16 9.02 11.60
C SER A 604 -25.14 9.28 12.74
N ARG A 605 -25.88 8.26 13.18
CA ARG A 605 -26.73 8.36 14.36
C ARG A 605 -25.87 8.60 15.60
N ASN A 606 -26.44 9.21 16.64
CA ASN A 606 -25.80 9.39 17.93
C ASN A 606 -26.49 8.53 18.98
N GLY A 607 -25.83 8.34 20.12
CA GLY A 607 -26.36 7.60 21.26
C GLY A 607 -26.08 6.11 21.21
N ALA A 608 -26.31 5.47 22.34
CA ALA A 608 -26.01 4.06 22.54
C ALA A 608 -27.21 3.32 23.12
N LEU A 609 -27.41 2.07 22.68
CA LEU A 609 -28.32 1.12 23.29
C LEU A 609 -27.51 0.17 24.16
N ILE A 610 -27.68 0.25 25.48
CA ILE A 610 -27.02 -0.64 26.44
C ILE A 610 -28.06 -1.54 27.08
N VAL A 611 -27.93 -2.86 26.91
CA VAL A 611 -28.86 -3.86 27.43
C VAL A 611 -28.12 -4.76 28.42
N GLY A 612 -28.67 -4.96 29.61
CA GLY A 612 -28.05 -5.77 30.66
C GLY A 612 -29.04 -6.58 31.47
N ASP A 613 -28.73 -7.86 31.69
CA ASP A 613 -29.51 -8.79 32.54
C ASP A 613 -31.02 -8.78 32.24
N PRO A 614 -31.47 -9.14 31.03
CA PRO A 614 -32.89 -9.28 30.75
C PRO A 614 -33.53 -10.35 31.66
N GLN A 615 -34.64 -10.00 32.30
CA GLN A 615 -35.25 -10.89 33.30
C GLN A 615 -36.04 -12.02 32.64
N VAL A 616 -35.47 -13.23 32.64
CA VAL A 616 -36.04 -14.43 32.00
C VAL A 616 -36.40 -15.56 32.98
N SER A 617 -36.21 -15.35 34.27
CA SER A 617 -36.42 -16.35 35.33
C SER A 617 -37.88 -16.79 35.49
N HIS A 618 -38.84 -16.02 34.98
CA HIS A 618 -40.27 -16.35 35.01
C HIS A 618 -40.70 -17.28 33.86
N VAL A 619 -39.85 -17.44 32.84
CA VAL A 619 -40.18 -18.10 31.57
C VAL A 619 -39.19 -19.20 31.20
N THR A 620 -38.01 -19.21 31.83
CA THR A 620 -36.96 -20.23 31.67
C THR A 620 -36.30 -20.54 33.01
N ALA A 621 -35.57 -21.67 33.08
CA ALA A 621 -34.74 -22.02 34.23
C ALA A 621 -33.39 -21.26 34.31
N LEU A 622 -33.15 -20.27 33.43
CA LEU A 622 -31.90 -19.50 33.42
C LEU A 622 -31.80 -18.56 34.63
N PRO A 623 -30.62 -18.48 35.28
CA PRO A 623 -30.40 -17.58 36.41
C PRO A 623 -30.28 -16.12 35.98
N GLN A 624 -30.53 -15.18 36.89
CA GLN A 624 -30.23 -13.76 36.66
C GLN A 624 -28.71 -13.50 36.61
N LEU A 625 -28.31 -12.60 35.70
CA LEU A 625 -26.93 -12.21 35.43
C LEU A 625 -26.60 -10.90 36.15
N LYS A 626 -26.43 -10.97 37.47
CA LYS A 626 -26.13 -9.78 38.29
C LYS A 626 -24.88 -9.02 37.81
N ALA A 627 -23.89 -9.73 37.27
CA ALA A 627 -22.69 -9.12 36.72
C ALA A 627 -22.94 -8.40 35.40
N ALA A 628 -23.68 -9.00 34.46
CA ALA A 628 -24.10 -8.35 33.22
C ALA A 628 -24.93 -7.07 33.49
N ARG A 629 -25.75 -7.08 34.55
CA ARG A 629 -26.46 -5.89 35.01
C ARG A 629 -25.51 -4.76 35.41
N GLN A 630 -24.44 -5.12 36.12
CA GLN A 630 -23.45 -4.17 36.61
C GLN A 630 -22.54 -3.66 35.48
N GLU A 631 -22.12 -4.55 34.56
CA GLU A 631 -21.42 -4.21 33.32
C GLU A 631 -22.19 -3.17 32.51
N ALA A 632 -23.46 -3.46 32.20
CA ALA A 632 -24.32 -2.54 31.46
C ALA A 632 -24.49 -1.19 32.17
N LYS A 633 -24.57 -1.18 33.50
CA LYS A 633 -24.69 0.06 34.26
C LYS A 633 -23.42 0.91 34.17
N GLU A 634 -22.25 0.31 34.39
CA GLU A 634 -20.97 1.04 34.34
C GLU A 634 -20.65 1.56 32.94
N ILE A 635 -20.96 0.78 31.89
CA ILE A 635 -20.81 1.22 30.51
C ILE A 635 -21.78 2.36 30.18
N ALA A 636 -23.03 2.26 30.64
CA ALA A 636 -24.03 3.29 30.41
C ALA A 636 -23.67 4.60 31.14
N ASP A 637 -23.14 4.52 32.36
CA ASP A 637 -22.59 5.68 33.10
C ASP A 637 -21.40 6.29 32.34
N LEU A 638 -20.47 5.46 31.86
CA LEU A 638 -19.32 5.92 31.07
C LEU A 638 -19.75 6.61 29.77
N LEU A 639 -20.79 6.13 29.12
CA LEU A 639 -21.32 6.66 27.86
C LEU A 639 -22.38 7.75 28.04
N GLU A 640 -22.79 8.04 29.28
CA GLU A 640 -23.85 9.01 29.64
C GLU A 640 -25.22 8.69 29.00
N VAL A 641 -25.62 7.41 29.03
CA VAL A 641 -26.90 6.93 28.50
C VAL A 641 -27.69 6.12 29.54
N GLU A 642 -28.99 5.94 29.32
CA GLU A 642 -29.83 5.10 30.19
C GLU A 642 -29.85 3.64 29.69
N PRO A 643 -29.46 2.65 30.51
CA PRO A 643 -29.47 1.24 30.12
C PRO A 643 -30.87 0.60 30.22
N LEU A 644 -31.15 -0.39 29.36
CA LEU A 644 -32.28 -1.29 29.49
C LEU A 644 -31.91 -2.47 30.39
N LEU A 645 -32.51 -2.55 31.58
CA LEU A 645 -32.20 -3.58 32.58
C LEU A 645 -33.42 -4.41 32.98
N GLY A 646 -33.21 -5.69 33.30
CA GLY A 646 -34.24 -6.55 33.89
C GLY A 646 -35.48 -6.69 33.01
N MET A 647 -36.67 -6.39 33.56
CA MET A 647 -37.95 -6.50 32.84
C MET A 647 -38.11 -5.48 31.70
N GLN A 648 -37.29 -4.42 31.65
CA GLN A 648 -37.37 -3.40 30.59
C GLN A 648 -36.64 -3.81 29.31
N ALA A 649 -35.73 -4.78 29.40
CA ALA A 649 -34.93 -5.27 28.27
C ALA A 649 -35.72 -6.27 27.42
N THR A 650 -36.89 -5.88 26.91
CA THR A 650 -37.74 -6.76 26.11
C THR A 650 -37.28 -6.85 24.66
N LYS A 651 -37.64 -7.94 23.98
CA LYS A 651 -37.29 -8.16 22.56
C LYS A 651 -37.76 -6.99 21.68
N GLU A 652 -38.97 -6.51 21.92
CA GLU A 652 -39.57 -5.40 21.18
C GLU A 652 -38.81 -4.09 21.39
N GLU A 653 -38.44 -3.77 22.63
CA GLU A 653 -37.74 -2.53 22.93
C GLU A 653 -36.30 -2.53 22.38
N VAL A 654 -35.64 -3.69 22.41
CA VAL A 654 -34.33 -3.88 21.77
C VAL A 654 -34.43 -3.65 20.26
N LEU A 655 -35.34 -4.34 19.57
CA LEU A 655 -35.51 -4.19 18.12
C LEU A 655 -35.93 -2.77 17.71
N ARG A 656 -36.69 -2.08 18.56
CA ARG A 656 -37.08 -0.69 18.33
C ARG A 656 -35.88 0.24 18.40
N ARG A 657 -35.08 0.18 19.46
CA ARG A 657 -33.95 1.12 19.70
C ARG A 657 -32.72 0.84 18.84
N ILE A 658 -32.49 -0.42 18.45
CA ILE A 658 -31.26 -0.84 17.74
C ILE A 658 -31.08 -0.19 16.36
N THR A 659 -32.17 0.32 15.78
CA THR A 659 -32.18 0.95 14.45
C THR A 659 -31.75 2.42 14.46
N ASP A 660 -31.73 3.07 15.63
CA ASP A 660 -31.55 4.53 15.77
C ASP A 660 -30.29 4.95 16.54
N VAL A 661 -29.41 4.02 16.90
CA VAL A 661 -28.19 4.27 17.69
C VAL A 661 -26.91 3.98 16.89
N CYS A 662 -25.79 4.63 17.22
CA CYS A 662 -24.48 4.30 16.63
C CYS A 662 -23.73 3.20 17.36
N LEU A 663 -24.09 2.94 18.62
CA LEU A 663 -23.47 1.93 19.44
C LEU A 663 -24.54 1.03 20.05
N VAL A 664 -24.31 -0.28 19.99
CA VAL A 664 -25.17 -1.27 20.64
C VAL A 664 -24.30 -2.13 21.53
N HIS A 665 -24.71 -2.34 22.78
CA HIS A 665 -24.09 -3.26 23.72
C HIS A 665 -25.18 -4.17 24.29
N ILE A 666 -25.01 -5.49 24.20
CA ILE A 666 -25.96 -6.47 24.72
C ILE A 666 -25.23 -7.46 25.63
N ALA A 667 -25.50 -7.37 26.93
CA ALA A 667 -25.04 -8.29 27.97
C ALA A 667 -26.21 -9.16 28.45
N ALA A 668 -26.35 -10.36 27.87
CA ALA A 668 -27.49 -11.25 28.07
C ALA A 668 -27.12 -12.73 27.87
N HIS A 669 -28.05 -13.62 28.21
CA HIS A 669 -27.93 -15.04 27.87
C HIS A 669 -28.02 -15.23 26.35
N GLY A 670 -27.09 -16.00 25.76
CA GLY A 670 -27.09 -16.36 24.35
C GLY A 670 -27.09 -17.86 24.12
N ASP A 671 -27.78 -18.32 23.07
CA ASP A 671 -27.73 -19.68 22.54
C ASP A 671 -26.72 -19.75 21.39
N ALA A 672 -25.61 -20.46 21.65
CA ALA A 672 -24.45 -20.56 20.76
C ALA A 672 -24.72 -21.37 19.48
N GLU A 673 -25.66 -22.32 19.53
CA GLU A 673 -25.95 -23.21 18.39
C GLU A 673 -26.96 -22.58 17.44
N ARG A 674 -27.89 -21.81 17.99
CA ARG A 674 -29.01 -21.20 17.25
C ARG A 674 -28.78 -19.73 16.93
N GLY A 675 -27.81 -19.07 17.58
CA GLY A 675 -27.58 -17.64 17.44
C GLY A 675 -28.77 -16.83 17.92
N GLU A 676 -29.26 -17.13 19.13
CA GLU A 676 -30.41 -16.46 19.75
C GLU A 676 -29.97 -15.74 21.03
N ILE A 677 -30.54 -14.57 21.35
CA ILE A 677 -30.27 -13.82 22.58
C ILE A 677 -31.56 -13.73 23.40
N ALA A 678 -31.50 -14.04 24.69
CA ALA A 678 -32.65 -13.97 25.58
C ALA A 678 -32.92 -12.53 26.02
N CYS A 679 -34.15 -12.08 25.83
CA CYS A 679 -34.70 -10.80 26.27
C CYS A 679 -35.80 -11.04 27.32
N ALA A 680 -36.24 -10.00 28.02
CA ALA A 680 -37.41 -10.09 28.89
C ALA A 680 -38.70 -10.31 28.05
N PRO A 681 -39.65 -11.11 28.54
CA PRO A 681 -40.96 -11.22 27.90
C PRO A 681 -41.68 -9.86 27.93
N ASN A 682 -42.46 -9.57 26.89
CA ASN A 682 -43.24 -8.35 26.85
C ASN A 682 -44.32 -8.35 27.96
N PRO A 683 -44.61 -7.20 28.61
CA PRO A 683 -45.68 -7.11 29.60
C PRO A 683 -47.08 -7.48 29.06
N SER A 684 -47.26 -7.39 27.74
CA SER A 684 -48.47 -7.76 27.00
C SER A 684 -48.51 -9.23 26.56
N SER A 685 -47.46 -10.02 26.85
CA SER A 685 -47.40 -11.43 26.47
C SER A 685 -48.43 -12.29 27.21
N PRO A 686 -48.83 -13.45 26.64
CA PRO A 686 -49.74 -14.39 27.29
C PRO A 686 -49.21 -14.87 28.66
N GLN A 687 -50.09 -15.39 29.54
CA GLN A 687 -49.70 -15.95 30.85
C GLN A 687 -48.57 -17.00 30.75
N ASN A 688 -48.43 -17.68 29.60
CA ASN A 688 -47.33 -18.57 29.27
C ASN A 688 -46.64 -18.08 27.97
N PRO A 689 -45.66 -17.19 28.04
CA PRO A 689 -44.95 -16.69 26.87
C PRO A 689 -44.13 -17.80 26.21
N THR A 690 -44.13 -17.82 24.88
CA THR A 690 -43.38 -18.77 24.06
C THR A 690 -41.99 -18.22 23.75
N LYS A 691 -41.08 -19.07 23.24
CA LYS A 691 -39.72 -18.63 22.86
C LYS A 691 -39.71 -17.44 21.88
N GLU A 692 -40.71 -17.33 21.00
CA GLU A 692 -40.80 -16.23 20.04
C GLU A 692 -40.97 -14.87 20.72
N ASP A 693 -41.60 -14.85 21.91
CA ASP A 693 -41.92 -13.64 22.67
C ASP A 693 -40.70 -13.04 23.39
N TYR A 694 -39.66 -13.84 23.64
CA TYR A 694 -38.52 -13.44 24.47
C TYR A 694 -37.15 -13.82 23.92
N MET A 695 -37.04 -14.54 22.80
CA MET A 695 -35.76 -14.80 22.12
C MET A 695 -35.60 -13.89 20.90
N LEU A 696 -34.54 -13.10 20.89
CA LEU A 696 -34.07 -12.33 19.73
C LEU A 696 -33.29 -13.26 18.80
N THR A 697 -33.84 -13.56 17.62
CA THR A 697 -33.24 -14.50 16.67
C THR A 697 -32.51 -13.79 15.53
N MET A 698 -31.66 -14.51 14.78
CA MET A 698 -31.08 -14.00 13.53
C MET A 698 -32.15 -13.49 12.55
N ALA A 699 -33.29 -14.17 12.46
CA ALA A 699 -34.38 -13.76 11.58
C ALA A 699 -35.03 -12.45 12.01
N ASP A 700 -35.02 -12.13 13.30
CA ASP A 700 -35.52 -10.86 13.82
C ASP A 700 -34.53 -9.72 13.55
N VAL A 701 -33.22 -9.98 13.76
CA VAL A 701 -32.14 -9.04 13.46
C VAL A 701 -32.13 -8.71 11.96
N SER A 702 -32.25 -9.71 11.07
CA SER A 702 -32.29 -9.52 9.62
C SER A 702 -33.52 -8.76 9.10
N LYS A 703 -34.58 -8.59 9.91
CA LYS A 703 -35.76 -7.81 9.55
C LYS A 703 -35.61 -6.32 9.86
N VAL A 704 -34.61 -5.95 10.66
CA VAL A 704 -34.38 -4.56 11.06
C VAL A 704 -33.13 -4.01 10.38
N ARG A 705 -33.12 -2.70 10.13
CA ARG A 705 -32.01 -2.02 9.49
C ARG A 705 -31.13 -1.37 10.55
N ILE A 706 -29.99 -1.99 10.81
CA ILE A 706 -29.05 -1.56 11.85
C ILE A 706 -28.15 -0.47 11.27
N ARG A 707 -28.00 0.62 12.04
CA ARG A 707 -27.15 1.77 11.72
C ARG A 707 -25.94 1.91 12.63
N ALA A 708 -25.75 0.96 13.54
CA ALA A 708 -24.66 1.00 14.50
C ALA A 708 -23.30 0.93 13.79
N LYS A 709 -22.38 1.82 14.19
CA LYS A 709 -20.95 1.72 13.89
C LYS A 709 -20.37 0.49 14.56
N LEU A 710 -20.72 0.28 15.84
CA LEU A 710 -20.22 -0.83 16.64
C LEU A 710 -21.39 -1.54 17.34
N VAL A 711 -21.42 -2.87 17.22
CA VAL A 711 -22.28 -3.74 18.03
C VAL A 711 -21.38 -4.62 18.90
N VAL A 712 -21.59 -4.61 20.20
CA VAL A 712 -20.87 -5.44 21.17
C VAL A 712 -21.82 -6.48 21.73
N LEU A 713 -21.54 -7.75 21.44
CA LEU A 713 -22.32 -8.89 21.93
C LEU A 713 -21.58 -9.55 23.10
N SER A 714 -21.81 -9.03 24.30
CA SER A 714 -21.36 -9.57 25.58
C SER A 714 -22.25 -10.74 26.04
N CYS A 715 -22.44 -11.70 25.13
CA CYS A 715 -23.23 -12.91 25.37
C CYS A 715 -22.28 -14.11 25.27
N CYS A 716 -22.44 -15.11 26.13
CA CYS A 716 -21.64 -16.34 26.09
C CYS A 716 -21.69 -16.96 24.68
N HIS A 717 -20.53 -17.14 24.05
CA HIS A 717 -20.38 -17.76 22.73
C HIS A 717 -21.03 -16.99 21.56
N SER A 718 -21.06 -15.65 21.61
CA SER A 718 -21.68 -14.81 20.57
C SER A 718 -21.05 -14.94 19.17
N ALA A 719 -19.84 -15.51 19.06
CA ALA A 719 -19.20 -15.82 17.78
C ALA A 719 -19.52 -17.22 17.21
N LYS A 720 -20.13 -18.12 18.00
CA LYS A 720 -20.48 -19.48 17.53
C LYS A 720 -21.74 -19.45 16.64
N GLY A 721 -21.79 -20.42 15.74
CA GLY A 721 -22.90 -20.62 14.80
C GLY A 721 -22.70 -21.87 13.97
N LYS A 722 -23.64 -22.18 13.07
CA LYS A 722 -23.53 -23.37 12.21
C LYS A 722 -22.44 -23.13 11.17
N VAL A 723 -21.41 -23.97 11.17
CA VAL A 723 -20.34 -23.93 10.16
C VAL A 723 -20.87 -24.55 8.87
N MET A 724 -20.97 -23.76 7.81
CA MET A 724 -21.39 -24.20 6.49
C MET A 724 -20.18 -24.24 5.55
N LYS A 725 -20.08 -25.31 4.76
CA LYS A 725 -19.03 -25.45 3.74
C LYS A 725 -19.20 -24.34 2.70
N ALA A 726 -18.13 -23.59 2.41
CA ALA A 726 -18.10 -22.41 1.52
C ALA A 726 -18.80 -21.13 2.01
N GLU A 727 -19.52 -21.13 3.14
CA GLU A 727 -20.17 -19.94 3.70
C GLU A 727 -19.60 -19.49 5.06
N GLY A 728 -18.73 -20.27 5.70
CA GLY A 728 -18.16 -19.93 7.01
C GLY A 728 -19.13 -20.13 8.17
N VAL A 729 -18.97 -19.37 9.26
CA VAL A 729 -19.86 -19.44 10.44
C VAL A 729 -21.15 -18.65 10.16
N VAL A 730 -22.29 -19.32 10.20
CA VAL A 730 -23.63 -18.70 10.19
C VAL A 730 -24.10 -18.55 11.63
N GLY A 731 -23.94 -17.35 12.19
CA GLY A 731 -24.29 -17.03 13.57
C GLY A 731 -24.77 -15.57 13.71
N ILE A 732 -25.16 -15.19 14.94
CA ILE A 732 -25.82 -13.91 15.18
C ILE A 732 -24.96 -12.69 14.82
N ALA A 733 -23.63 -12.78 15.00
CA ALA A 733 -22.69 -11.73 14.57
C ALA A 733 -22.81 -11.41 13.06
N ARG A 734 -22.98 -12.45 12.23
CA ARG A 734 -23.18 -12.29 10.79
C ARG A 734 -24.53 -11.69 10.47
N ALA A 735 -25.58 -12.02 11.23
CA ALA A 735 -26.89 -11.39 11.09
C ALA A 735 -26.79 -9.88 11.36
N PHE A 736 -26.03 -9.46 12.37
CA PHE A 736 -25.76 -8.05 12.66
C PHE A 736 -25.04 -7.32 11.52
N ILE A 737 -23.94 -7.89 11.01
CA ILE A 737 -23.22 -7.33 9.84
C ILE A 737 -24.13 -7.26 8.61
N ALA A 738 -24.86 -8.34 8.30
CA ALA A 738 -25.77 -8.39 7.15
C ALA A 738 -26.95 -7.42 7.28
N SER A 739 -27.35 -7.08 8.50
CA SER A 739 -28.41 -6.11 8.79
C SER A 739 -27.92 -4.67 8.79
N GLY A 740 -26.62 -4.45 8.54
CA GLY A 740 -26.01 -3.15 8.35
C GLY A 740 -25.17 -2.65 9.51
N ALA A 741 -24.76 -3.47 10.48
CA ALA A 741 -23.72 -3.07 11.43
C ALA A 741 -22.36 -2.95 10.72
N ARG A 742 -21.59 -1.89 11.01
CA ARG A 742 -20.26 -1.68 10.40
C ARG A 742 -19.19 -2.57 11.02
N SER A 743 -19.29 -2.79 12.32
CA SER A 743 -18.38 -3.65 13.08
C SER A 743 -19.12 -4.34 14.22
N VAL A 744 -18.74 -5.58 14.53
CA VAL A 744 -19.32 -6.38 15.62
C VAL A 744 -18.19 -6.99 16.46
N LEU A 745 -18.16 -6.66 17.75
CA LEU A 745 -17.30 -7.30 18.74
C LEU A 745 -18.05 -8.49 19.38
N VAL A 746 -17.43 -9.67 19.36
CA VAL A 746 -18.00 -10.92 19.86
C VAL A 746 -17.03 -11.69 20.74
N SER A 747 -17.54 -12.70 21.46
CA SER A 747 -16.75 -13.66 22.22
C SER A 747 -16.77 -15.06 21.57
N LEU A 748 -15.59 -15.66 21.39
CA LEU A 748 -15.42 -17.02 20.84
C LEU A 748 -15.92 -18.11 21.80
N TRP A 749 -15.82 -17.88 23.11
CA TRP A 749 -16.29 -18.76 24.17
C TRP A 749 -16.78 -17.98 25.39
N ALA A 750 -17.44 -18.68 26.32
CA ALA A 750 -17.90 -18.08 27.57
C ALA A 750 -16.71 -17.69 28.47
N VAL A 751 -16.75 -16.47 29.00
CA VAL A 751 -15.75 -15.89 29.90
C VAL A 751 -16.36 -15.71 31.29
N ASP A 752 -15.52 -15.66 32.32
CA ASP A 752 -15.97 -15.32 33.67
C ASP A 752 -16.58 -13.91 33.72
N ASP A 753 -17.75 -13.82 34.35
CA ASP A 753 -18.55 -12.60 34.48
C ASP A 753 -17.75 -11.39 35.02
N LYS A 754 -16.82 -11.59 35.96
CA LYS A 754 -16.02 -10.49 36.51
C LYS A 754 -14.96 -10.04 35.52
N ALA A 755 -14.35 -10.97 34.79
CA ALA A 755 -13.36 -10.67 33.76
C ALA A 755 -13.99 -9.97 32.55
N THR A 756 -15.17 -10.40 32.09
CA THR A 756 -15.93 -9.74 31.02
C THR A 756 -16.27 -8.30 31.38
N LYS A 757 -16.75 -8.07 32.61
CA LYS A 757 -17.06 -6.73 33.10
C LYS A 757 -15.85 -5.80 33.00
N GLU A 758 -14.70 -6.21 33.54
CA GLU A 758 -13.49 -5.39 33.52
C GLU A 758 -12.97 -5.17 32.09
N PHE A 759 -13.01 -6.21 31.24
CA PHE A 759 -12.67 -6.09 29.82
C PHE A 759 -13.51 -4.99 29.15
N MET A 760 -14.84 -5.03 29.32
CA MET A 760 -15.71 -4.08 28.64
C MET A 760 -15.52 -2.66 29.14
N ILE A 761 -15.36 -2.44 30.44
CA ILE A 761 -15.10 -1.12 31.00
C ILE A 761 -13.83 -0.50 30.41
N ARG A 762 -12.75 -1.30 30.30
CA ARG A 762 -11.48 -0.84 29.71
C ARG A 762 -11.59 -0.57 28.23
N PHE A 763 -12.24 -1.48 27.50
CA PHE A 763 -12.49 -1.34 26.08
C PHE A 763 -13.25 -0.05 25.76
N TYR A 764 -14.34 0.23 26.49
CA TYR A 764 -15.07 1.48 26.34
C TYR A 764 -14.31 2.70 26.84
N GLY A 765 -13.44 2.55 27.85
CA GLY A 765 -12.52 3.59 28.31
C GLY A 765 -11.57 4.04 27.19
N HIS A 766 -10.92 3.09 26.52
CA HIS A 766 -10.05 3.38 25.37
C HIS A 766 -10.83 3.99 24.19
N LEU A 767 -12.04 3.48 23.91
CA LEU A 767 -12.90 4.02 22.86
C LEU A 767 -13.36 5.46 23.12
N LYS A 768 -13.85 5.77 24.32
CA LYS A 768 -14.45 7.09 24.64
C LYS A 768 -13.44 8.09 25.17
N CYS A 769 -12.58 7.70 26.11
CA CYS A 769 -11.66 8.61 26.79
C CYS A 769 -10.38 8.83 25.97
N ASP A 770 -9.80 7.75 25.45
CA ASP A 770 -8.54 7.83 24.70
C ASP A 770 -8.76 8.05 23.20
N LYS A 771 -10.03 8.05 22.74
CA LYS A 771 -10.46 8.25 21.35
C LYS A 771 -9.80 7.27 20.37
N MET A 772 -9.56 6.04 20.83
CA MET A 772 -8.97 4.99 20.02
C MET A 772 -10.01 4.38 19.07
N SER A 773 -9.52 3.79 17.98
CA SER A 773 -10.36 2.95 17.12
C SER A 773 -10.79 1.67 17.84
N SER A 774 -11.84 1.03 17.34
CA SER A 774 -12.32 -0.24 17.89
C SER A 774 -11.26 -1.34 17.92
N SER A 775 -10.36 -1.39 16.94
CA SER A 775 -9.31 -2.40 16.91
C SER A 775 -8.15 -2.08 17.85
N GLU A 776 -7.83 -0.80 18.03
CA GLU A 776 -6.80 -0.34 18.97
C GLU A 776 -7.26 -0.46 20.42
N ALA A 777 -8.49 -0.05 20.71
CA ALA A 777 -9.10 -0.22 22.03
C ALA A 777 -9.16 -1.70 22.45
N LEU A 778 -9.45 -2.60 21.50
CA LEU A 778 -9.44 -4.04 21.71
C LEU A 778 -8.04 -4.54 22.06
N HIS A 779 -7.03 -4.10 21.30
CA HIS A 779 -5.64 -4.45 21.51
C HIS A 779 -5.15 -4.01 22.91
N GLN A 780 -5.35 -2.74 23.26
CA GLN A 780 -4.92 -2.18 24.56
C GLN A 780 -5.62 -2.85 25.74
N THR A 781 -6.90 -3.17 25.61
CA THR A 781 -7.65 -3.89 26.65
C THR A 781 -7.06 -5.28 26.92
N MET A 782 -6.79 -6.05 25.86
CA MET A 782 -6.21 -7.38 25.98
C MET A 782 -4.81 -7.33 26.59
N LYS A 783 -4.00 -6.34 26.17
CA LYS A 783 -2.67 -6.09 26.72
C LYS A 783 -2.75 -5.78 28.22
N TRP A 784 -3.62 -4.86 28.61
CA TRP A 784 -3.82 -4.51 30.02
C TRP A 784 -4.22 -5.72 30.87
N MET A 785 -5.16 -6.56 30.39
CA MET A 785 -5.56 -7.75 31.15
C MET A 785 -4.41 -8.76 31.32
N ARG A 786 -3.50 -8.86 30.35
CA ARG A 786 -2.31 -9.71 30.48
C ARG A 786 -1.27 -9.14 31.44
N GLU A 787 -1.09 -7.83 31.42
CA GLU A 787 -0.05 -7.12 32.16
C GLU A 787 -0.49 -6.66 33.56
N SER A 788 -1.78 -6.79 33.91
CA SER A 788 -2.31 -6.36 35.20
C SER A 788 -1.62 -7.05 36.38
N GLU A 789 -0.86 -6.27 37.15
CA GLU A 789 -0.15 -6.75 38.34
C GLU A 789 -1.10 -7.09 39.51
N THR A 790 -2.33 -6.57 39.48
CA THR A 790 -3.31 -6.70 40.57
C THR A 790 -4.23 -7.90 40.42
N THR A 791 -4.51 -8.33 39.18
CA THR A 791 -5.39 -9.47 38.87
C THR A 791 -4.78 -10.26 37.72
N ARG A 792 -4.45 -11.53 37.97
CA ARG A 792 -3.80 -12.39 36.98
C ARG A 792 -4.83 -13.05 36.06
N TYR A 793 -5.21 -12.35 34.98
CA TYR A 793 -6.11 -12.91 33.98
C TYR A 793 -5.40 -13.94 33.08
N THR A 794 -6.10 -15.00 32.74
CA THR A 794 -5.65 -16.11 31.91
C THR A 794 -6.06 -15.90 30.45
N VAL A 795 -5.46 -16.67 29.54
CA VAL A 795 -5.83 -16.68 28.10
C VAL A 795 -7.32 -16.88 27.87
N ARG A 796 -7.97 -17.64 28.76
CA ARG A 796 -9.41 -17.91 28.68
C ARG A 796 -10.26 -16.66 28.90
N GLU A 797 -9.69 -15.63 29.53
CA GLU A 797 -10.40 -14.43 29.97
C GLU A 797 -10.23 -13.23 29.04
N TRP A 798 -9.09 -13.07 28.36
CA TRP A 798 -8.84 -11.92 27.47
C TRP A 798 -8.85 -12.26 25.97
N ALA A 799 -8.51 -13.49 25.58
CA ALA A 799 -8.39 -13.88 24.18
C ALA A 799 -9.68 -14.14 23.37
N PRO A 800 -10.85 -14.44 23.98
CA PRO A 800 -12.03 -14.78 23.19
C PRO A 800 -12.63 -13.60 22.43
N PHE A 801 -12.27 -12.35 22.75
CA PHE A 801 -12.88 -11.18 22.14
C PHE A 801 -12.33 -10.94 20.73
N VAL A 802 -13.22 -10.81 19.74
CA VAL A 802 -12.85 -10.67 18.33
C VAL A 802 -13.71 -9.62 17.66
N LEU A 803 -13.05 -8.73 16.91
CA LEU A 803 -13.71 -7.71 16.10
C LEU A 803 -13.93 -8.23 14.67
N ILE A 804 -15.20 -8.26 14.25
CA ILE A 804 -15.64 -8.69 12.93
C ILE A 804 -16.19 -7.48 12.17
N GLY A 805 -15.62 -7.13 11.01
CA GLY A 805 -16.06 -6.00 10.20
C GLY A 805 -14.97 -4.94 10.01
N ASP A 806 -15.37 -3.69 9.85
CA ASP A 806 -14.45 -2.56 9.64
C ASP A 806 -13.90 -2.00 10.98
N ASP A 807 -12.86 -1.15 10.93
CA ASP A 807 -12.48 -0.35 12.09
C ASP A 807 -13.44 0.81 12.21
N VAL A 808 -13.87 1.06 13.44
CA VAL A 808 -14.78 2.17 13.70
C VAL A 808 -14.29 3.00 14.85
N ASN A 809 -14.38 4.31 14.67
CA ASN A 809 -14.25 5.28 15.74
C ASN A 809 -15.64 5.74 16.15
N LEU A 810 -15.86 5.84 17.47
CA LEU A 810 -17.12 6.32 18.03
C LEU A 810 -17.17 7.85 18.14
N ASP A 811 -16.23 8.57 17.50
CA ASP A 811 -16.18 10.03 17.49
C ASP A 811 -17.57 10.62 17.19
N SER A 812 -17.98 11.47 18.14
CA SER A 812 -19.03 12.48 18.07
C SER A 812 -18.40 13.85 18.01
#